data_AF-A0A1V5G9B8-F1
#
_entry.id   AF-A0A1V5G9B8-F1
#
_cell.length_a   1.000
_cell.length_b   1.000
_cell.length_c   1.000
_cell.angle_alpha   90.00
_cell.angle_beta   90.00
_cell.angle_gamma   90.00
#
_symmetry.space_group_name_H-M   'P 1'
#
loop_
_entity.id
_entity.type
_entity.pdbx_description
1 polymer ?
#
loop_
_entity_poly.entity_id
_entity_poly.type
_entity_poly.pdbx_seq_one_letter_code
_entity_poly.pdbx_strand_id
1 'polypeptide(L)'
;MDSKAFFLAVGVWLLACASALGAGDGEAAEIDWPAAGEARVIQEAEIQRIVESHGKRLLVVNFWATWCGPCVEEMPYFAEAYREFQDQGALIVGFSTDFVDEWETAVPPFLKDKRIPYPNFVVDVDPNIMIPRFSPDWSGALPATFYYGPKGEKLGERLGKVDQETLRNDILAHLGGGGAEAAERDSSSGAIPITVRANSPLRVLAGNPVGLCMSFPSDRDNDLRERSMADAVREMRCGSLRFPMGTLAENYLWHAPGEYESAAQGLRPRVASMKMPPGDWTWAVEPDGSFKDICLDFDEFIALCRETNTEPVVMAAAHPWKFEDSRVSREQTIESAAEWVRYSNLVRGYGVRYWEIGNENDLKKIRETISKEEYLALARDMSIAMKAVDPSIEIGLGVFGTNNGEYYRDAFAFCPDQIDFLVAHQYLSGVHNFEEYGSSEATFIGVIENAIRQIEASAPANRASEIEVLVTEFGSYSPGGAWKTPDGAIDRANDIFKSLCTFEMLANAVCLDSRVRFLHFWITHSPWGDPANARDYANALSPENRLLPQGRALQVFAQFLLDGMVQAPRVAGPLRVYASASTDGKRLSVWMLNKSGAEQSAALALEGFDGAASGQIWTYAGDGPYDTNPAWGQTGAVDWSGGPIDLALPPASITVVSLAK
;
A
#
# COMPACT_ATOMS: atom_id res chain seq x y z
N MET A 1 24.30 58.17 11.30
CA MET A 1 25.60 58.37 11.96
C MET A 1 25.47 57.89 13.39
N ASP A 2 26.27 56.96 13.90
CA ASP A 2 27.28 56.15 13.25
C ASP A 2 27.72 55.07 14.24
N SER A 3 27.78 53.84 13.76
CA SER A 3 28.91 52.90 13.87
C SER A 3 29.82 53.00 15.09
N LYS A 4 29.83 51.94 15.92
CA LYS A 4 31.02 51.20 16.38
C LYS A 4 30.71 50.43 17.67
N ALA A 5 30.34 49.16 17.54
CA ALA A 5 30.63 48.11 18.52
C ALA A 5 30.23 46.72 17.97
N PHE A 6 30.79 46.34 16.82
CA PHE A 6 30.72 44.95 16.34
C PHE A 6 31.95 44.69 15.49
N PHE A 7 33.12 44.53 16.10
CA PHE A 7 34.33 43.90 15.51
C PHE A 7 35.42 43.87 16.58
N LEU A 8 35.61 42.72 17.25
CA LEU A 8 36.93 42.20 17.65
C LEU A 8 36.75 40.80 18.24
N ALA A 9 37.00 39.77 17.43
CA ALA A 9 37.54 38.45 17.81
C ALA A 9 37.30 37.43 16.67
N VAL A 10 37.87 37.71 15.50
CA VAL A 10 38.18 36.68 14.50
C VAL A 10 39.69 36.72 14.33
N GLY A 11 40.36 35.59 14.55
CA GLY A 11 41.75 35.40 14.13
C GLY A 11 42.75 35.14 15.25
N VAL A 12 42.65 33.99 15.93
CA VAL A 12 43.76 33.10 16.30
C VAL A 12 43.15 31.69 16.44
N TRP A 13 43.84 30.64 15.99
CA TRP A 13 43.47 29.20 15.97
C TRP A 13 43.15 28.55 14.61
N LEU A 14 43.73 29.10 13.53
CA LEU A 14 44.17 28.30 12.37
C LEU A 14 45.70 28.32 12.38
N LEU A 15 46.34 27.14 12.29
CA LEU A 15 47.78 26.82 12.45
C LEU A 15 48.26 26.47 13.87
N ALA A 16 47.84 25.30 14.39
CA ALA A 16 48.69 24.39 15.17
C ALA A 16 47.93 23.10 15.50
N CYS A 17 47.80 22.21 14.51
CA CYS A 17 47.71 20.75 14.67
C CYS A 17 47.69 20.10 13.27
N ALA A 18 48.66 20.47 12.44
CA ALA A 18 49.00 19.79 11.19
C ALA A 18 50.46 19.32 11.31
N SER A 19 50.69 18.42 12.27
CA SER A 19 51.98 17.73 12.45
C SER A 19 51.83 16.59 13.47
N ALA A 20 50.88 15.69 13.19
CA ALA A 20 50.89 14.31 13.68
C ALA A 20 50.16 13.40 12.67
N LEU A 21 50.47 13.57 11.39
CA LEU A 21 50.34 12.51 10.40
C LEU A 21 51.50 11.54 10.64
N GLY A 22 51.34 10.69 11.64
CA GLY A 22 51.94 9.36 11.59
C GLY A 22 50.93 8.47 10.89
N ALA A 23 51.17 8.20 9.61
CA ALA A 23 50.57 7.07 8.93
C ALA A 23 51.04 5.81 9.67
N GLY A 24 50.21 5.35 10.62
CA GLY A 24 50.23 3.97 11.06
C GLY A 24 49.24 3.25 10.17
N ASP A 25 49.74 2.36 9.32
CA ASP A 25 48.96 1.29 8.72
C ASP A 25 48.40 0.46 9.89
N GLY A 26 47.25 0.87 10.44
CA GLY A 26 46.50 0.10 11.40
C GLY A 26 45.78 -0.98 10.62
N GLU A 27 46.32 -2.20 10.62
CA GLU A 27 45.52 -3.40 10.36
C GLU A 27 44.20 -3.26 11.13
N ALA A 28 43.08 -3.32 10.41
CA ALA A 28 41.76 -3.36 11.02
C ALA A 28 41.77 -4.49 12.07
N ALA A 29 41.47 -4.17 13.33
CA ALA A 29 41.43 -5.16 14.39
C ALA A 29 40.49 -6.30 13.97
N GLU A 30 41.03 -7.53 13.93
CA GLU A 30 40.35 -8.74 13.46
C GLU A 30 39.04 -8.94 14.24
N ILE A 31 37.96 -9.28 13.54
CA ILE A 31 36.67 -9.58 14.18
C ILE A 31 36.88 -10.86 15.00
N ASP A 32 36.62 -10.79 16.31
CA ASP A 32 36.58 -11.98 17.16
C ASP A 32 35.31 -12.78 16.85
N TRP A 33 35.45 -13.79 15.99
CA TRP A 33 34.34 -14.64 15.57
C TRP A 33 34.04 -15.71 16.63
N PRO A 34 32.79 -15.85 17.11
CA PRO A 34 32.43 -16.96 17.96
C PRO A 34 32.58 -18.28 17.19
N ALA A 35 32.86 -19.36 17.92
CA ALA A 35 32.92 -20.67 17.29
C ALA A 35 31.56 -21.06 16.69
N ALA A 36 31.58 -21.99 15.73
CA ALA A 36 30.38 -22.57 15.15
C ALA A 36 29.40 -23.06 16.23
N GLY A 37 28.17 -22.54 16.23
CA GLY A 37 27.15 -22.88 17.22
C GLY A 37 27.26 -22.18 18.58
N GLU A 38 28.18 -21.24 18.72
CA GLU A 38 28.30 -20.36 19.88
C GLU A 38 27.79 -18.94 19.58
N ALA A 39 27.53 -18.18 20.64
CA ALA A 39 27.12 -16.78 20.56
C ALA A 39 27.91 -15.90 21.53
N ARG A 40 28.09 -14.63 21.16
CA ARG A 40 28.59 -13.57 22.04
C ARG A 40 27.86 -12.27 21.79
N VAL A 41 27.87 -11.38 22.79
CA VAL A 41 27.29 -10.04 22.66
C VAL A 41 28.16 -9.16 21.77
N ILE A 42 27.53 -8.35 20.92
CA ILE A 42 28.15 -7.32 20.10
C ILE A 42 27.44 -5.98 20.26
N GLN A 43 28.21 -4.91 20.11
CA GLN A 43 27.74 -3.52 20.14
C GLN A 43 27.73 -2.90 18.73
N GLU A 44 27.16 -1.71 18.59
CA GLU A 44 26.94 -1.04 17.29
C GLU A 44 28.20 -0.97 16.40
N ALA A 45 29.35 -0.63 16.98
CA ALA A 45 30.60 -0.51 16.22
C ALA A 45 31.14 -1.86 15.69
N GLU A 46 30.71 -2.99 16.25
CA GLU A 46 31.07 -4.34 15.78
C GLU A 46 30.17 -4.81 14.65
N ILE A 47 28.88 -4.45 14.66
CA ILE A 47 27.93 -4.76 13.58
C ILE A 47 28.46 -4.26 12.24
N GLN A 48 28.86 -2.99 12.19
CA GLN A 48 29.40 -2.39 10.96
C GLN A 48 30.66 -3.12 10.49
N ARG A 49 31.55 -3.46 11.42
CA ARG A 49 32.77 -4.21 11.09
C ARG A 49 32.46 -5.60 10.55
N ILE A 50 31.49 -6.31 11.11
CA ILE A 50 31.06 -7.62 10.61
C ILE A 50 30.56 -7.51 9.16
N VAL A 51 29.75 -6.50 8.86
CA VAL A 51 29.23 -6.25 7.51
C VAL A 51 30.33 -5.81 6.55
N GLU A 52 31.30 -4.99 6.97
CA GLU A 52 32.34 -4.45 6.08
C GLU A 52 33.58 -5.35 5.94
N SER A 53 33.86 -6.21 6.92
CA SER A 53 35.16 -6.90 7.07
C SER A 53 35.04 -8.43 7.17
N HIS A 54 34.13 -9.04 6.40
CA HIS A 54 33.93 -10.50 6.35
C HIS A 54 34.76 -11.23 5.27
N GLY A 55 35.66 -10.50 4.59
CA GLY A 55 36.54 -11.01 3.54
C GLY A 55 35.87 -11.10 2.17
N LYS A 56 36.42 -11.91 1.25
CA LYS A 56 35.90 -12.05 -0.13
C LYS A 56 34.63 -12.92 -0.25
N ARG A 57 33.92 -13.14 0.85
CA ARG A 57 32.78 -14.06 0.93
C ARG A 57 31.47 -13.31 0.71
N LEU A 58 30.45 -14.03 0.26
CA LEU A 58 29.06 -13.59 0.41
C LEU A 58 28.68 -13.70 1.88
N LEU A 59 28.32 -12.60 2.54
CA LEU A 59 27.82 -12.62 3.91
C LEU A 59 26.28 -12.72 3.91
N VAL A 60 25.75 -13.70 4.64
CA VAL A 60 24.33 -13.91 4.87
C VAL A 60 24.04 -13.70 6.35
N VAL A 61 23.32 -12.62 6.68
CA VAL A 61 22.97 -12.26 8.05
C VAL A 61 21.51 -12.65 8.30
N ASN A 62 21.26 -13.60 9.20
CA ASN A 62 19.92 -14.00 9.62
C ASN A 62 19.58 -13.43 11.00
N PHE A 63 18.60 -12.53 11.07
CA PHE A 63 18.08 -12.00 12.33
C PHE A 63 16.99 -12.90 12.89
N TRP A 64 17.15 -13.28 14.16
CA TRP A 64 16.27 -14.24 14.82
C TRP A 64 16.12 -13.97 16.32
N ALA A 65 15.22 -14.70 16.97
CA ALA A 65 15.12 -14.76 18.43
C ALA A 65 14.61 -16.14 18.89
N THR A 66 14.96 -16.57 20.10
CA THR A 66 14.57 -17.90 20.62
C THR A 66 13.05 -18.11 20.72
N TRP A 67 12.31 -17.01 20.91
CA TRP A 67 10.85 -16.97 21.02
C TRP A 67 10.13 -16.74 19.67
N CYS A 68 10.86 -16.50 18.58
CA CYS A 68 10.30 -16.27 17.25
C CYS A 68 10.00 -17.60 16.54
N GLY A 69 8.74 -18.03 16.56
CA GLY A 69 8.28 -19.30 15.94
C GLY A 69 8.74 -19.48 14.47
N PRO A 70 8.49 -18.52 13.58
CA PRO A 70 8.93 -18.61 12.19
C PRO A 70 10.45 -18.69 12.03
N CYS A 71 11.22 -17.99 12.87
CA CYS A 71 12.67 -18.08 12.90
C CYS A 71 13.14 -19.51 13.23
N VAL A 72 12.53 -20.14 14.24
CA VAL A 72 12.85 -21.52 14.62
C VAL A 72 12.55 -22.49 13.46
N GLU A 73 11.50 -22.24 12.69
CA GLU A 73 11.12 -23.08 11.54
C GLU A 73 12.08 -22.98 10.35
N GLU A 74 12.70 -21.82 10.10
CA GLU A 74 13.66 -21.65 8.99
C GLU A 74 15.10 -22.00 9.34
N MET A 75 15.47 -22.02 10.63
CA MET A 75 16.83 -22.34 11.08
C MET A 75 17.42 -23.65 10.54
N PRO A 76 16.65 -24.75 10.38
CA PRO A 76 17.16 -25.96 9.72
C PRO A 76 17.64 -25.71 8.29
N TYR A 77 17.00 -24.79 7.55
CA TYR A 77 17.37 -24.43 6.18
C TYR A 77 18.68 -23.66 6.16
N PHE A 78 18.89 -22.74 7.10
CA PHE A 78 20.18 -22.04 7.27
C PHE A 78 21.29 -22.99 7.69
N ALA A 79 21.00 -23.98 8.55
CA ALA A 79 21.98 -24.98 8.94
C ALA A 79 22.41 -25.87 7.74
N GLU A 80 21.49 -26.19 6.84
CA GLU A 80 21.78 -26.90 5.61
C GLU A 80 22.56 -26.05 4.61
N ALA A 81 22.12 -24.81 4.38
CA ALA A 81 22.81 -23.85 3.53
C ALA A 81 24.25 -23.58 4.02
N TYR A 82 24.47 -23.49 5.34
CA TYR A 82 25.79 -23.35 5.90
C TYR A 82 26.68 -24.55 5.56
N ARG A 83 26.17 -25.77 5.72
CA ARG A 83 26.90 -27.00 5.35
C ARG A 83 27.20 -27.06 3.86
N GLU A 84 26.29 -26.59 3.02
CA GLU A 84 26.45 -26.58 1.56
C GLU A 84 27.46 -25.52 1.10
N PHE A 85 27.36 -24.27 1.59
CA PHE A 85 28.02 -23.12 0.98
C PHE A 85 29.22 -22.55 1.74
N GLN A 86 29.50 -22.98 2.98
CA GLN A 86 30.64 -22.46 3.76
C GLN A 86 32.00 -22.59 3.03
N ASP A 87 32.20 -23.69 2.32
CA ASP A 87 33.41 -23.96 1.53
C ASP A 87 33.35 -23.37 0.11
N GLN A 88 32.20 -22.82 -0.28
CA GLN A 88 31.93 -22.23 -1.60
C GLN A 88 31.98 -20.70 -1.58
N GLY A 89 32.46 -20.10 -0.48
CA GLY A 89 32.62 -18.66 -0.37
C GLY A 89 31.42 -17.93 0.22
N ALA A 90 30.45 -18.62 0.85
CA ALA A 90 29.44 -17.97 1.69
C ALA A 90 29.85 -18.00 3.16
N LEU A 91 29.47 -16.96 3.91
CA LEU A 91 29.55 -16.87 5.36
C LEU A 91 28.16 -16.59 5.89
N ILE A 92 27.55 -17.57 6.56
CA ILE A 92 26.26 -17.41 7.23
C ILE A 92 26.50 -17.04 8.69
N VAL A 93 25.80 -16.02 9.19
CA VAL A 93 25.88 -15.54 10.57
C VAL A 93 24.48 -15.29 11.11
N GLY A 94 24.24 -15.66 12.37
CA GLY A 94 22.97 -15.37 13.04
C GLY A 94 23.08 -14.16 13.97
N PHE A 95 22.11 -13.25 13.91
CA PHE A 95 22.00 -12.08 14.78
C PHE A 95 20.77 -12.26 15.66
N SER A 96 20.98 -12.78 16.87
CA SER A 96 19.94 -12.90 17.88
C SER A 96 19.58 -11.52 18.43
N THR A 97 18.29 -11.28 18.55
CA THR A 97 17.68 -10.08 19.14
C THR A 97 17.02 -10.39 20.49
N ASP A 98 17.35 -11.53 21.09
CA ASP A 98 16.99 -11.85 22.48
C ASP A 98 17.57 -10.80 23.43
N PHE A 99 16.86 -10.52 24.53
CA PHE A 99 17.30 -9.52 25.49
C PHE A 99 18.64 -9.89 26.14
N VAL A 100 19.52 -8.91 26.24
CA VAL A 100 20.93 -9.07 26.66
C VAL A 100 21.08 -9.41 28.14
N ASP A 101 20.05 -9.21 28.95
CA ASP A 101 20.00 -9.67 30.34
C ASP A 101 19.56 -11.14 30.47
N GLU A 102 19.01 -11.75 29.41
CA GLU A 102 18.49 -13.12 29.41
C GLU A 102 19.28 -14.08 28.49
N TRP A 103 20.06 -13.54 27.54
CA TRP A 103 20.68 -14.33 26.45
C TRP A 103 21.56 -15.49 26.93
N GLU A 104 22.35 -15.34 28.01
CA GLU A 104 23.26 -16.40 28.48
C GLU A 104 22.51 -17.69 28.83
N THR A 105 21.26 -17.55 29.28
CA THR A 105 20.40 -18.67 29.66
C THR A 105 19.47 -19.13 28.54
N ALA A 106 19.21 -18.29 27.52
CA ALA A 106 18.29 -18.58 26.42
C ALA A 106 19.02 -19.04 25.14
N VAL A 107 20.00 -18.27 24.67
CA VAL A 107 20.59 -18.42 23.34
C VAL A 107 21.57 -19.62 23.25
N PRO A 108 22.61 -19.77 24.11
CA PRO A 108 23.52 -20.91 23.99
C PRO A 108 22.85 -22.30 24.14
N PRO A 109 21.93 -22.52 25.09
CA PRO A 109 21.21 -23.80 25.18
C PRO A 109 20.35 -24.07 23.94
N PHE A 110 19.71 -23.04 23.39
CA PHE A 110 18.89 -23.15 22.20
C PHE A 110 19.71 -23.51 20.95
N LEU A 111 20.84 -22.83 20.72
CA LEU A 111 21.76 -23.14 19.61
C LEU A 111 22.25 -24.59 19.69
N LYS A 112 22.53 -25.07 20.90
CA LYS A 112 22.92 -26.46 21.15
C LYS A 112 21.79 -27.47 20.90
N ASP A 113 20.57 -27.17 21.36
CA ASP A 113 19.37 -28.00 21.11
C ASP A 113 19.08 -28.13 19.62
N LYS A 114 19.07 -27.00 18.91
CA LYS A 114 18.81 -26.92 17.47
C LYS A 114 19.99 -27.32 16.59
N ARG A 115 21.16 -27.57 17.19
CA ARG A 115 22.41 -27.97 16.50
C ARG A 115 22.78 -26.99 15.38
N ILE A 116 22.70 -25.70 15.68
CA ILE A 116 23.00 -24.63 14.73
C ILE A 116 24.51 -24.61 14.46
N PRO A 117 24.97 -24.77 13.21
CA PRO A 117 26.39 -24.96 12.91
C PRO A 117 27.15 -23.68 12.56
N TYR A 118 26.48 -22.52 12.49
CA TYR A 118 27.09 -21.25 12.10
C TYR A 118 27.32 -20.32 13.31
N PRO A 119 28.24 -19.34 13.22
CA PRO A 119 28.47 -18.37 14.29
C PRO A 119 27.24 -17.48 14.51
N ASN A 120 26.95 -17.17 15.78
CA ASN A 120 25.85 -16.29 16.17
C ASN A 120 26.34 -15.12 17.01
N PHE A 121 25.62 -14.01 16.98
CA PHE A 121 25.87 -12.85 17.82
C PHE A 121 24.57 -12.43 18.51
N VAL A 122 24.66 -11.91 19.72
CA VAL A 122 23.54 -11.26 20.42
C VAL A 122 23.72 -9.76 20.27
N VAL A 123 22.73 -9.10 19.69
CA VAL A 123 22.81 -7.68 19.34
C VAL A 123 22.38 -6.83 20.53
N ASP A 124 23.34 -6.19 21.20
CA ASP A 124 23.07 -5.22 22.28
C ASP A 124 23.11 -3.80 21.73
N VAL A 125 22.12 -3.47 20.90
CA VAL A 125 21.98 -2.15 20.27
C VAL A 125 20.51 -1.78 20.23
N ASP A 126 20.22 -0.51 20.52
CA ASP A 126 18.86 0.03 20.38
C ASP A 126 18.33 -0.26 18.96
N PRO A 127 17.17 -0.93 18.82
CA PRO A 127 16.59 -1.23 17.52
C PRO A 127 16.41 0.01 16.62
N ASN A 128 16.10 1.18 17.18
CA ASN A 128 15.95 2.42 16.42
C ASN A 128 17.27 2.92 15.81
N ILE A 129 18.41 2.46 16.32
CA ILE A 129 19.74 2.74 15.80
C ILE A 129 20.18 1.63 14.83
N MET A 130 19.93 0.37 15.20
CA MET A 130 20.38 -0.80 14.44
C MET A 130 19.59 -0.98 13.14
N ILE A 131 18.27 -0.90 13.20
CA ILE A 131 17.38 -1.24 12.07
C ILE A 131 17.68 -0.36 10.84
N PRO A 132 17.74 1.00 10.93
CA PRO A 132 17.98 1.84 9.76
C PRO A 132 19.35 1.60 9.09
N ARG A 133 20.31 0.99 9.81
CA ARG A 133 21.63 0.65 9.26
C ARG A 133 21.60 -0.57 8.35
N PHE A 134 20.71 -1.53 8.63
CA PHE A 134 20.52 -2.71 7.79
C PHE A 134 19.55 -2.45 6.65
N SER A 135 18.42 -1.83 6.97
CA SER A 135 17.44 -1.38 5.99
C SER A 135 16.54 -0.31 6.59
N PRO A 136 16.43 0.87 5.97
CA PRO A 136 15.43 1.86 6.39
C PRO A 136 13.99 1.34 6.22
N ASP A 137 13.78 0.32 5.39
CA ASP A 137 12.48 -0.30 5.11
C ASP A 137 12.17 -1.51 6.02
N TRP A 138 13.16 -2.00 6.77
CA TRP A 138 12.94 -3.06 7.76
C TRP A 138 12.33 -2.46 9.02
N SER A 139 11.26 -3.04 9.54
CA SER A 139 10.60 -2.57 10.77
C SER A 139 11.20 -3.15 12.05
N GLY A 140 12.23 -4.01 11.94
CA GLY A 140 12.73 -4.85 13.03
C GLY A 140 11.95 -6.17 13.20
N ALA A 141 10.96 -6.43 12.34
CA ALA A 141 10.22 -7.68 12.35
C ALA A 141 11.14 -8.89 12.06
N LEU A 142 10.94 -9.97 12.82
CA LEU A 142 11.71 -11.21 12.69
C LEU A 142 10.86 -12.31 12.03
N PRO A 143 11.48 -13.23 11.26
CA PRO A 143 12.88 -13.20 10.86
C PRO A 143 13.16 -12.16 9.76
N ALA A 144 14.43 -11.81 9.61
CA ALA A 144 14.90 -11.02 8.48
C ALA A 144 16.27 -11.51 8.03
N THR A 145 16.49 -11.62 6.73
CA THR A 145 17.75 -12.11 6.16
C THR A 145 18.33 -11.08 5.21
N PHE A 146 19.62 -10.79 5.34
CA PHE A 146 20.34 -9.81 4.53
C PHE A 146 21.54 -10.45 3.84
N TYR A 147 21.76 -10.08 2.58
CA TYR A 147 22.88 -10.56 1.78
C TYR A 147 23.84 -9.40 1.52
N TYR A 148 25.12 -9.60 1.81
CA TYR A 148 26.17 -8.61 1.62
C TYR A 148 27.30 -9.18 0.76
N GLY A 149 27.78 -8.36 -0.17
CA GLY A 149 28.89 -8.70 -1.04
C GLY A 149 30.24 -8.46 -0.38
N PRO A 150 31.33 -8.87 -1.06
CA PRO A 150 32.71 -8.83 -0.54
C PRO A 150 33.23 -7.48 -0.02
N LYS A 151 32.55 -6.36 -0.31
CA LYS A 151 32.93 -5.01 0.15
C LYS A 151 31.92 -4.43 1.15
N GLY A 152 31.01 -5.26 1.68
CA GLY A 152 29.96 -4.84 2.60
C GLY A 152 28.78 -4.15 1.93
N GLU A 153 28.72 -4.16 0.60
CA GLU A 153 27.55 -3.69 -0.15
C GLU A 153 26.37 -4.64 0.05
N LYS A 154 25.19 -4.09 0.30
CA LYS A 154 23.98 -4.89 0.42
C LYS A 154 23.52 -5.36 -0.97
N LEU A 155 23.46 -6.67 -1.16
CA LEU A 155 23.04 -7.32 -2.40
C LEU A 155 21.54 -7.62 -2.44
N GLY A 156 20.92 -7.80 -1.27
CA GLY A 156 19.50 -8.09 -1.16
C GLY A 156 19.05 -8.29 0.28
N GLU A 157 17.74 -8.42 0.46
CA GLU A 157 17.12 -8.77 1.74
C GLU A 157 15.86 -9.63 1.54
N ARG A 158 15.50 -10.38 2.57
CA ARG A 158 14.23 -11.10 2.71
C ARG A 158 13.66 -10.77 4.08
N LEU A 159 12.52 -10.09 4.10
CA LEU A 159 11.80 -9.78 5.33
C LEU A 159 10.71 -10.85 5.54
N GLY A 160 10.67 -11.46 6.71
CA GLY A 160 9.82 -12.62 6.98
C GLY A 160 10.52 -13.95 6.68
N LYS A 161 9.78 -15.04 6.93
CA LYS A 161 10.30 -16.41 6.87
C LYS A 161 10.74 -16.77 5.44
N VAL A 162 11.93 -17.34 5.30
CA VAL A 162 12.43 -17.87 4.03
C VAL A 162 12.34 -19.40 4.00
N ASP A 163 11.87 -19.96 2.88
CA ASP A 163 11.91 -21.40 2.65
C ASP A 163 13.30 -21.86 2.15
N GLN A 164 13.53 -23.16 2.21
CA GLN A 164 14.82 -23.77 1.86
C GLN A 164 15.24 -23.53 0.41
N GLU A 165 14.31 -23.61 -0.54
CA GLU A 165 14.61 -23.46 -1.96
C GLU A 165 14.95 -22.01 -2.29
N THR A 166 14.18 -21.07 -1.76
CA THR A 166 14.41 -19.63 -1.88
C THR A 166 15.76 -19.23 -1.28
N LEU A 167 16.07 -19.66 -0.05
CA LEU A 167 17.35 -19.36 0.60
C LEU A 167 18.53 -19.90 -0.22
N ARG A 168 18.41 -21.13 -0.72
CA ARG A 168 19.43 -21.76 -1.55
C ARG A 168 19.62 -21.02 -2.87
N ASN A 169 18.53 -20.62 -3.53
CA ASN A 169 18.57 -19.90 -4.80
C ASN A 169 19.14 -18.50 -4.65
N ASP A 170 18.81 -17.78 -3.57
CA ASP A 170 19.38 -16.47 -3.27
C ASP A 170 20.91 -16.57 -3.08
N ILE A 171 21.37 -17.55 -2.30
CA ILE A 171 22.80 -17.78 -2.08
C ILE A 171 23.51 -18.12 -3.40
N LEU A 172 22.92 -19.00 -4.23
CA LEU A 172 23.46 -19.33 -5.54
C LEU A 172 23.50 -18.15 -6.50
N ALA A 173 22.47 -17.31 -6.50
CA ALA A 173 22.42 -16.12 -7.34
C ALA A 173 23.55 -15.14 -7.00
N HIS A 174 23.88 -15.01 -5.72
CA HIS A 174 24.91 -14.09 -5.25
C HIS A 174 26.34 -14.70 -5.25
N LEU A 175 26.49 -16.02 -5.08
CA LEU A 175 27.76 -16.73 -5.28
C LEU A 175 28.11 -16.89 -6.76
N GLY A 176 27.09 -17.10 -7.59
CA GLY A 176 27.15 -17.39 -9.00
C GLY A 176 27.40 -16.18 -9.89
N GLY A 177 28.19 -15.20 -9.46
CA GLY A 177 28.70 -14.09 -10.28
C GLY A 177 29.58 -14.51 -11.49
N GLY A 178 29.42 -15.73 -12.00
CA GLY A 178 29.80 -16.20 -13.34
C GLY A 178 28.60 -16.62 -14.21
N GLY A 179 27.37 -16.48 -13.73
CA GLY A 179 26.11 -16.77 -14.45
C GLY A 179 25.66 -15.66 -15.41
N ALA A 180 26.42 -14.57 -15.49
CA ALA A 180 26.21 -13.53 -16.50
C ALA A 180 26.52 -14.02 -17.93
N GLU A 181 27.19 -15.16 -18.12
CA GLU A 181 27.56 -15.67 -19.46
C GLU A 181 26.50 -16.57 -20.13
N ALA A 182 25.34 -16.83 -19.50
CA ALA A 182 24.23 -17.54 -20.15
C ALA A 182 23.08 -16.61 -20.62
N ALA A 183 23.13 -15.33 -20.24
CA ALA A 183 22.20 -14.29 -20.70
C ALA A 183 22.81 -13.38 -21.80
N GLU A 184 24.09 -13.56 -22.15
CA GLU A 184 24.67 -13.03 -23.39
C GLU A 184 24.42 -13.99 -24.55
N ARG A 185 23.15 -14.13 -24.94
CA ARG A 185 22.83 -14.33 -26.35
C ARG A 185 21.84 -13.25 -26.77
N ASP A 186 22.43 -12.28 -27.46
CA ASP A 186 21.81 -11.22 -28.28
C ASP A 186 21.49 -9.89 -27.58
N SER A 187 22.50 -9.22 -27.00
CA SER A 187 22.40 -7.82 -26.58
C SER A 187 22.96 -6.85 -27.63
N SER A 188 22.71 -7.07 -28.93
CA SER A 188 23.00 -6.03 -29.93
C SER A 188 21.97 -4.89 -29.92
N SER A 189 20.88 -4.97 -29.14
CA SER A 189 19.76 -4.02 -29.15
C SER A 189 19.68 -3.07 -27.95
N GLY A 190 20.30 -3.39 -26.81
CA GLY A 190 20.17 -2.59 -25.57
C GLY A 190 18.77 -2.66 -24.90
N ALA A 191 17.87 -3.52 -25.38
CA ALA A 191 16.52 -3.68 -24.82
C ALA A 191 16.51 -4.53 -23.54
N ILE A 192 15.70 -4.12 -22.57
CA ILE A 192 15.50 -4.82 -21.29
C ILE A 192 14.62 -6.05 -21.54
N PRO A 193 15.09 -7.29 -21.28
CA PRO A 193 14.28 -8.48 -21.47
C PRO A 193 13.20 -8.60 -20.40
N ILE A 194 11.95 -8.83 -20.83
CA ILE A 194 10.78 -9.01 -19.96
C ILE A 194 10.10 -10.32 -20.34
N THR A 195 9.86 -11.21 -19.36
CA THR A 195 9.16 -12.48 -19.60
C THR A 195 7.89 -12.56 -18.77
N VAL A 196 6.73 -12.48 -19.42
CA VAL A 196 5.42 -12.67 -18.78
C VAL A 196 4.98 -14.13 -18.95
N ARG A 197 4.55 -14.76 -17.85
CA ARG A 197 4.08 -16.16 -17.84
C ARG A 197 2.56 -16.20 -17.84
N ALA A 198 1.95 -16.16 -19.03
CA ALA A 198 0.51 -16.04 -19.21
C ALA A 198 -0.30 -17.23 -18.66
N ASN A 199 0.32 -18.41 -18.52
CA ASN A 199 -0.31 -19.62 -17.97
C ASN A 199 -0.01 -19.84 -16.48
N SER A 200 0.68 -18.90 -15.83
CA SER A 200 1.03 -18.97 -14.40
C SER A 200 0.17 -17.97 -13.63
N PRO A 201 -1.03 -18.37 -13.17
CA PRO A 201 -1.93 -17.47 -12.46
C PRO A 201 -1.27 -17.00 -11.16
N LEU A 202 -1.30 -15.69 -10.94
CA LEU A 202 -0.99 -15.09 -9.66
C LEU A 202 -2.26 -14.99 -8.81
N ARG A 203 -3.37 -14.60 -9.45
CA ARG A 203 -4.67 -14.41 -8.77
C ARG A 203 -5.82 -14.49 -9.76
N VAL A 204 -6.91 -15.15 -9.36
CA VAL A 204 -8.22 -15.01 -10.02
C VAL A 204 -9.00 -13.90 -9.32
N LEU A 205 -9.58 -13.00 -10.10
CA LEU A 205 -10.35 -11.87 -9.56
C LEU A 205 -11.79 -12.30 -9.32
N ALA A 206 -12.29 -12.08 -8.10
CA ALA A 206 -13.69 -12.33 -7.77
C ALA A 206 -14.64 -11.23 -8.31
N GLY A 207 -14.09 -10.22 -9.00
CA GLY A 207 -14.79 -9.03 -9.47
C GLY A 207 -13.80 -7.92 -9.81
N ASN A 208 -14.29 -6.78 -10.27
CA ASN A 208 -13.45 -5.62 -10.57
C ASN A 208 -13.06 -4.91 -9.26
N PRO A 209 -11.77 -4.88 -8.90
CA PRO A 209 -11.32 -4.32 -7.63
C PRO A 209 -11.22 -2.79 -7.62
N VAL A 210 -11.31 -2.13 -8.79
CA VAL A 210 -11.13 -0.67 -8.89
C VAL A 210 -12.38 0.04 -8.40
N GLY A 211 -12.26 0.91 -7.40
CA GLY A 211 -13.38 1.66 -6.86
C GLY A 211 -13.06 3.14 -6.62
N LEU A 212 -14.07 3.89 -6.22
CA LEU A 212 -13.96 5.31 -5.88
C LEU A 212 -14.54 5.59 -4.50
N CYS A 213 -13.85 6.42 -3.72
CA CYS A 213 -14.47 7.07 -2.58
C CYS A 213 -15.26 8.27 -3.10
N MET A 214 -16.56 8.29 -2.83
CA MET A 214 -17.43 9.41 -3.17
C MET A 214 -17.18 10.58 -2.22
N SER A 215 -17.47 11.78 -2.69
CA SER A 215 -17.51 13.04 -1.97
C SER A 215 -18.96 13.52 -1.94
N PHE A 216 -19.75 13.04 -0.99
CA PHE A 216 -21.17 13.39 -0.90
C PHE A 216 -21.48 14.91 -0.93
N PRO A 217 -20.63 15.83 -0.41
CA PRO A 217 -20.97 17.26 -0.46
C PRO A 217 -20.99 17.84 -1.87
N SER A 218 -20.28 17.21 -2.82
CA SER A 218 -20.03 17.75 -4.15
C SER A 218 -20.42 16.83 -5.30
N ASP A 219 -20.61 15.54 -5.08
CA ASP A 219 -20.76 14.54 -6.16
C ASP A 219 -22.13 14.46 -6.82
N ARG A 220 -23.13 15.22 -6.35
CA ARG A 220 -24.42 15.27 -7.02
C ARG A 220 -24.28 15.97 -8.37
N ASP A 221 -24.87 15.37 -9.40
CA ASP A 221 -24.94 15.99 -10.72
C ASP A 221 -25.74 17.30 -10.64
N ASN A 222 -25.16 18.36 -11.21
CA ASN A 222 -25.68 19.72 -11.15
C ASN A 222 -25.18 20.52 -12.37
N ASP A 223 -25.57 21.80 -12.48
CA ASP A 223 -25.27 22.65 -13.64
C ASP A 223 -23.77 22.95 -13.86
N LEU A 224 -22.90 22.65 -12.88
CA LEU A 224 -21.44 22.74 -13.05
C LEU A 224 -20.88 21.56 -13.87
N ARG A 225 -21.63 20.45 -13.98
CA ARG A 225 -21.16 19.22 -14.60
C ARG A 225 -21.44 19.24 -16.11
N GLU A 226 -20.40 19.14 -16.93
CA GLU A 226 -20.58 18.99 -18.39
C GLU A 226 -21.02 17.58 -18.78
N ARG A 227 -20.74 16.59 -17.94
CA ARG A 227 -21.15 15.19 -18.09
C ARG A 227 -21.60 14.61 -16.77
N SER A 228 -22.43 13.57 -16.83
CA SER A 228 -22.92 12.91 -15.61
C SER A 228 -21.80 12.22 -14.83
N MET A 229 -21.99 12.10 -13.53
CA MET A 229 -21.15 11.26 -12.67
C MET A 229 -21.15 9.80 -13.14
N ALA A 230 -22.31 9.31 -13.60
CA ALA A 230 -22.45 7.95 -14.14
C ALA A 230 -21.53 7.73 -15.36
N ASP A 231 -21.43 8.69 -16.27
CA ASP A 231 -20.53 8.59 -17.42
C ASP A 231 -19.07 8.61 -17.00
N ALA A 232 -18.71 9.40 -15.99
CA ALA A 232 -17.34 9.43 -15.47
C ALA A 232 -16.95 8.09 -14.83
N VAL A 233 -17.83 7.51 -14.00
CA VAL A 233 -17.65 6.19 -13.38
C VAL A 233 -17.52 5.09 -14.44
N ARG A 234 -18.36 5.10 -15.48
CA ARG A 234 -18.27 4.15 -16.61
C ARG A 234 -16.96 4.29 -17.38
N GLU A 235 -16.49 5.51 -17.60
CA GLU A 235 -15.23 5.75 -18.30
C GLU A 235 -14.03 5.21 -17.52
N MET A 236 -14.00 5.40 -16.19
CA MET A 236 -12.98 4.82 -15.31
C MET A 236 -13.13 3.30 -15.13
N ARG A 237 -14.32 2.76 -15.44
CA ARG A 237 -14.66 1.34 -15.28
C ARG A 237 -14.48 0.87 -13.85
N CYS A 238 -15.06 1.59 -12.90
CA CYS A 238 -15.06 1.16 -11.51
C CYS A 238 -15.99 -0.05 -11.31
N GLY A 239 -15.65 -0.91 -10.36
CA GLY A 239 -16.45 -2.05 -9.88
C GLY A 239 -17.16 -1.78 -8.56
N SER A 240 -16.73 -0.78 -7.78
CA SER A 240 -17.35 -0.42 -6.50
C SER A 240 -17.31 1.08 -6.23
N LEU A 241 -18.23 1.58 -5.40
CA LEU A 241 -18.26 2.95 -4.93
C LEU A 241 -18.45 2.96 -3.41
N ARG A 242 -17.71 3.81 -2.69
CA ARG A 242 -17.83 4.01 -1.24
C ARG A 242 -18.55 5.32 -0.92
N PHE A 243 -19.54 5.26 -0.03
CA PHE A 243 -20.34 6.40 0.43
C PHE A 243 -20.35 6.51 1.96
N PRO A 244 -20.44 7.72 2.56
CA PRO A 244 -20.59 9.03 1.93
C PRO A 244 -19.28 9.73 1.56
N MET A 245 -18.24 9.48 2.35
CA MET A 245 -16.88 10.04 2.27
C MET A 245 -16.04 9.34 3.37
N GLY A 246 -14.81 9.79 3.60
CA GLY A 246 -14.01 9.49 4.79
C GLY A 246 -14.39 10.32 6.03
N THR A 247 -13.48 11.15 6.54
CA THR A 247 -13.65 11.85 7.84
C THR A 247 -14.94 12.66 8.00
N LEU A 248 -15.47 13.28 6.94
CA LEU A 248 -16.72 14.06 7.02
C LEU A 248 -17.95 13.20 7.29
N ALA A 249 -17.89 11.91 6.94
CA ALA A 249 -19.00 10.98 7.13
C ALA A 249 -19.30 10.70 8.61
N GLU A 250 -18.35 10.93 9.52
CA GLU A 250 -18.61 10.86 10.97
C GLU A 250 -19.62 11.90 11.44
N ASN A 251 -19.84 12.98 10.68
CA ASN A 251 -20.87 13.98 10.95
C ASN A 251 -22.09 13.86 10.03
N TYR A 252 -22.20 12.80 9.22
CA TYR A 252 -23.32 12.57 8.32
C TYR A 252 -24.38 11.67 8.99
N LEU A 253 -25.60 12.18 9.14
CA LEU A 253 -26.78 11.37 9.47
C LEU A 253 -27.60 11.17 8.21
N TRP A 254 -27.80 9.92 7.79
CA TRP A 254 -28.59 9.57 6.60
C TRP A 254 -30.07 9.96 6.72
N HIS A 255 -30.57 10.06 7.96
CA HIS A 255 -31.92 10.49 8.28
C HIS A 255 -31.97 11.18 9.66
N ALA A 256 -33.03 11.94 9.91
CA ALA A 256 -33.28 12.56 11.21
C ALA A 256 -33.52 11.47 12.29
N PRO A 257 -32.77 11.48 13.41
CA PRO A 257 -32.96 10.54 14.50
C PRO A 257 -34.38 10.61 15.08
N GLY A 258 -34.99 9.43 15.29
CA GLY A 258 -36.37 9.31 15.78
C GLY A 258 -37.46 9.49 14.73
N GLU A 259 -37.11 9.70 13.46
CA GLU A 259 -38.07 9.87 12.35
C GLU A 259 -37.97 8.76 11.28
N TYR A 260 -37.28 7.65 11.57
CA TYR A 260 -36.95 6.58 10.61
C TYR A 260 -38.16 5.96 9.90
N GLU A 261 -39.32 5.87 10.56
CA GLU A 261 -40.57 5.38 9.95
C GLU A 261 -41.00 6.22 8.73
N SER A 262 -40.61 7.50 8.70
CA SER A 262 -40.94 8.41 7.59
C SER A 262 -39.96 8.34 6.43
N ALA A 263 -38.82 7.64 6.56
CA ALA A 263 -37.77 7.60 5.55
C ALA A 263 -38.26 7.06 4.19
N ALA A 264 -39.28 6.20 4.18
CA ALA A 264 -39.92 5.71 2.96
C ALA A 264 -40.60 6.80 2.12
N GLN A 265 -40.88 7.97 2.72
CA GLN A 265 -41.47 9.13 2.05
C GLN A 265 -40.41 10.09 1.49
N GLY A 266 -39.13 9.85 1.79
CA GLY A 266 -37.99 10.67 1.39
C GLY A 266 -36.95 10.75 2.51
N LEU A 267 -35.68 10.79 2.13
CA LEU A 267 -34.58 10.98 3.08
C LEU A 267 -34.54 12.41 3.61
N ARG A 268 -34.04 12.56 4.84
CA ARG A 268 -33.83 13.85 5.51
C ARG A 268 -32.41 13.89 6.09
N PRO A 269 -31.38 13.79 5.23
CA PRO A 269 -30.02 13.70 5.71
C PRO A 269 -29.60 15.04 6.32
N ARG A 270 -28.79 14.97 7.38
CA ARG A 270 -28.37 16.16 8.13
C ARG A 270 -27.08 15.94 8.89
N VAL A 271 -26.48 17.02 9.37
CA VAL A 271 -25.31 16.91 10.25
C VAL A 271 -25.69 16.54 11.68
N ALA A 272 -24.83 15.77 12.35
CA ALA A 272 -24.96 15.50 13.79
C ALA A 272 -24.56 16.71 14.66
N SER A 273 -23.66 17.56 14.17
CA SER A 273 -23.13 18.75 14.84
C SER A 273 -22.95 19.88 13.83
N MET A 274 -23.29 21.11 14.23
CA MET A 274 -23.00 22.31 13.42
C MET A 274 -21.56 22.79 13.60
N LYS A 275 -20.88 22.40 14.68
CA LYS A 275 -19.49 22.77 14.98
C LYS A 275 -18.46 21.89 14.28
N MET A 276 -18.84 20.70 13.84
CA MET A 276 -17.98 19.79 13.09
C MET A 276 -18.22 19.95 11.60
N PRO A 277 -17.18 19.95 10.74
CA PRO A 277 -17.37 19.92 9.30
C PRO A 277 -18.27 18.73 8.86
N PRO A 278 -19.13 18.91 7.85
CA PRO A 278 -19.36 20.14 7.07
C PRO A 278 -20.39 21.11 7.70
N GLY A 279 -20.72 20.99 8.98
CA GLY A 279 -21.86 21.67 9.62
C GLY A 279 -21.90 23.21 9.49
N ASP A 280 -20.75 23.88 9.44
CA ASP A 280 -20.67 25.34 9.26
C ASP A 280 -20.54 25.77 7.80
N TRP A 281 -20.55 24.84 6.85
CA TRP A 281 -20.42 25.12 5.43
C TRP A 281 -21.75 25.57 4.85
N THR A 282 -21.97 26.88 4.83
CA THR A 282 -23.22 27.49 4.35
C THR A 282 -23.55 27.20 2.88
N TRP A 283 -22.60 26.68 2.10
CA TRP A 283 -22.84 26.24 0.72
C TRP A 283 -23.39 24.81 0.64
N ALA A 284 -23.16 23.97 1.65
CA ALA A 284 -23.58 22.56 1.71
C ALA A 284 -24.68 22.28 2.74
N VAL A 285 -24.74 23.06 3.82
CA VAL A 285 -25.58 22.81 5.00
C VAL A 285 -26.46 24.02 5.29
N GLU A 286 -27.74 23.78 5.52
CA GLU A 286 -28.71 24.78 5.96
C GLU A 286 -28.55 25.12 7.46
N PRO A 287 -29.04 26.28 7.94
CA PRO A 287 -28.93 26.65 9.35
C PRO A 287 -29.53 25.65 10.35
N ASP A 288 -30.49 24.83 9.92
CA ASP A 288 -31.09 23.78 10.74
C ASP A 288 -30.27 22.47 10.74
N GLY A 289 -29.20 22.40 9.97
CA GLY A 289 -28.29 21.27 9.80
C GLY A 289 -28.66 20.31 8.67
N SER A 290 -29.76 20.51 7.96
CA SER A 290 -30.09 19.71 6.78
C SER A 290 -29.10 19.98 5.64
N PHE A 291 -28.82 18.96 4.82
CA PHE A 291 -28.00 19.16 3.62
C PHE A 291 -28.79 19.83 2.51
N LYS A 292 -28.11 20.69 1.75
CA LYS A 292 -28.67 21.34 0.56
C LYS A 292 -28.74 20.38 -0.61
N ASP A 293 -29.54 20.75 -1.61
CA ASP A 293 -29.77 19.98 -2.84
C ASP A 293 -28.52 19.78 -3.73
N ILE A 294 -27.37 20.33 -3.33
CA ILE A 294 -26.08 20.07 -3.99
C ILE A 294 -25.37 18.81 -3.46
N CYS A 295 -25.76 18.34 -2.28
CA CYS A 295 -25.17 17.15 -1.67
C CYS A 295 -25.87 15.88 -2.19
N LEU A 296 -25.06 14.88 -2.50
CA LEU A 296 -25.50 13.54 -2.89
C LEU A 296 -26.09 12.83 -1.68
N ASP A 297 -27.32 12.34 -1.78
CA ASP A 297 -27.92 11.50 -0.75
C ASP A 297 -27.73 9.99 -1.02
N PHE A 298 -28.16 9.16 -0.06
CA PHE A 298 -27.99 7.72 -0.13
C PHE A 298 -28.83 7.07 -1.25
N ASP A 299 -30.04 7.56 -1.54
CA ASP A 299 -30.87 7.01 -2.61
C ASP A 299 -30.26 7.30 -3.98
N GLU A 300 -29.76 8.51 -4.18
CA GLU A 300 -29.06 8.94 -5.38
C GLU A 300 -27.77 8.16 -5.57
N PHE A 301 -27.01 7.94 -4.49
CA PHE A 301 -25.83 7.09 -4.51
C PHE A 301 -26.15 5.64 -4.94
N ILE A 302 -27.20 5.03 -4.41
CA ILE A 302 -27.61 3.68 -4.82
C ILE A 302 -28.11 3.66 -6.28
N ALA A 303 -28.80 4.71 -6.72
CA ALA A 303 -29.19 4.86 -8.13
C ALA A 303 -27.96 4.89 -9.05
N LEU A 304 -26.94 5.68 -8.70
CA LEU A 304 -25.66 5.71 -9.40
C LEU A 304 -24.99 4.34 -9.43
N CYS A 305 -24.97 3.62 -8.30
CA CYS A 305 -24.39 2.27 -8.24
C CYS A 305 -25.08 1.30 -9.22
N ARG A 306 -26.41 1.30 -9.23
CA ARG A 306 -27.21 0.46 -10.14
C ARG A 306 -27.02 0.84 -11.61
N GLU A 307 -26.97 2.14 -11.91
CA GLU A 307 -26.79 2.63 -13.28
C GLU A 307 -25.41 2.27 -13.86
N THR A 308 -24.41 2.20 -12.99
CA THR A 308 -23.00 1.92 -13.35
C THR A 308 -22.58 0.48 -13.11
N ASN A 309 -23.48 -0.37 -12.58
CA ASN A 309 -23.20 -1.74 -12.18
C ASN A 309 -21.99 -1.85 -11.23
N THR A 310 -21.98 -1.01 -10.20
CA THR A 310 -20.96 -0.99 -9.15
C THR A 310 -21.52 -1.49 -7.82
N GLU A 311 -20.67 -2.13 -7.03
CA GLU A 311 -20.98 -2.59 -5.68
C GLU A 311 -20.96 -1.40 -4.70
N PRO A 312 -22.05 -1.15 -3.94
CA PRO A 312 -22.05 -0.12 -2.90
C PRO A 312 -21.34 -0.58 -1.63
N VAL A 313 -20.42 0.26 -1.13
CA VAL A 313 -19.81 0.14 0.20
C VAL A 313 -20.25 1.35 1.04
N VAL A 314 -20.88 1.12 2.19
CA VAL A 314 -21.49 2.19 2.98
C VAL A 314 -20.81 2.32 4.32
N MET A 315 -20.38 3.53 4.68
CA MET A 315 -19.85 3.85 6.00
C MET A 315 -20.95 4.43 6.90
N ALA A 316 -21.12 3.82 8.07
CA ALA A 316 -21.98 4.30 9.15
C ALA A 316 -21.13 5.01 10.21
N ALA A 317 -21.52 6.24 10.56
CA ALA A 317 -20.82 7.06 11.56
C ALA A 317 -20.70 6.35 12.92
N ALA A 318 -19.51 6.34 13.50
CA ALA A 318 -19.22 5.68 14.78
C ALA A 318 -19.34 6.67 15.95
N HIS A 319 -18.71 7.83 15.88
CA HIS A 319 -18.61 8.71 17.06
C HIS A 319 -19.31 10.09 16.96
N PRO A 320 -20.39 10.30 16.18
CA PRO A 320 -21.05 11.61 16.15
C PRO A 320 -21.57 12.05 17.52
N TRP A 321 -21.95 11.10 18.38
CA TRP A 321 -22.43 11.35 19.74
C TRP A 321 -21.39 11.94 20.69
N LYS A 322 -20.10 11.92 20.32
CA LYS A 322 -19.00 12.54 21.08
C LYS A 322 -18.82 14.03 20.77
N PHE A 323 -19.45 14.56 19.72
CA PHE A 323 -19.33 15.97 19.38
C PHE A 323 -19.96 16.86 20.46
N GLU A 324 -19.35 18.02 20.70
CA GLU A 324 -19.73 18.92 21.81
C GLU A 324 -21.22 19.35 21.76
N ASP A 325 -21.73 19.63 20.56
CA ASP A 325 -23.12 20.01 20.27
C ASP A 325 -23.89 18.90 19.54
N SER A 326 -23.52 17.64 19.78
CA SER A 326 -24.13 16.51 19.09
C SER A 326 -25.65 16.47 19.28
N ARG A 327 -26.35 16.16 18.19
CA ARG A 327 -27.80 15.94 18.13
C ARG A 327 -28.19 14.49 18.40
N VAL A 328 -27.22 13.60 18.62
CA VAL A 328 -27.45 12.16 18.81
C VAL A 328 -26.77 11.64 20.07
N SER A 329 -27.44 10.75 20.78
CA SER A 329 -26.81 9.93 21.82
C SER A 329 -26.10 8.71 21.22
N ARG A 330 -25.31 8.00 22.04
CA ARG A 330 -24.68 6.73 21.64
C ARG A 330 -25.72 5.70 21.21
N GLU A 331 -26.83 5.61 21.94
CA GLU A 331 -27.93 4.69 21.64
C GLU A 331 -28.59 5.04 20.30
N GLN A 332 -28.80 6.33 20.05
CA GLN A 332 -29.33 6.80 18.77
C GLN A 332 -28.35 6.57 17.62
N THR A 333 -27.03 6.61 17.84
CA THR A 333 -26.04 6.23 16.82
C THR A 333 -26.19 4.75 16.42
N ILE A 334 -26.35 3.86 17.40
CA ILE A 334 -26.57 2.42 17.16
C ILE A 334 -27.90 2.18 16.43
N GLU A 335 -28.97 2.79 16.91
CA GLU A 335 -30.30 2.71 16.30
C GLU A 335 -30.27 3.21 14.85
N SER A 336 -29.63 4.36 14.60
CA SER A 336 -29.52 4.96 13.27
C SER A 336 -28.87 4.02 12.26
N ALA A 337 -27.80 3.32 12.64
CA ALA A 337 -27.12 2.38 11.75
C ALA A 337 -28.01 1.16 11.42
N ALA A 338 -28.69 0.60 12.42
CA ALA A 338 -29.62 -0.51 12.22
C ALA A 338 -30.82 -0.11 11.35
N GLU A 339 -31.37 1.08 11.56
CA GLU A 339 -32.47 1.60 10.75
C GLU A 339 -32.01 1.97 9.33
N TRP A 340 -30.74 2.33 9.12
CA TRP A 340 -30.20 2.50 7.76
C TRP A 340 -30.19 1.17 7.00
N VAL A 341 -29.75 0.09 7.64
CA VAL A 341 -29.81 -1.27 7.07
C VAL A 341 -31.25 -1.66 6.78
N ARG A 342 -32.18 -1.40 7.71
CA ARG A 342 -33.62 -1.69 7.53
C ARG A 342 -34.15 -0.95 6.31
N TYR A 343 -33.89 0.34 6.24
CA TYR A 343 -34.32 1.19 5.14
C TYR A 343 -33.76 0.67 3.81
N SER A 344 -32.44 0.47 3.76
CA SER A 344 -31.75 -0.01 2.57
C SER A 344 -32.31 -1.35 2.09
N ASN A 345 -32.28 -2.38 2.95
CA ASN A 345 -32.46 -3.75 2.48
C ASN A 345 -33.90 -4.25 2.62
N LEU A 346 -34.64 -3.82 3.64
CA LEU A 346 -36.01 -4.31 3.88
C LEU A 346 -37.09 -3.38 3.33
N VAL A 347 -36.88 -2.05 3.40
CA VAL A 347 -37.86 -1.07 2.90
C VAL A 347 -37.66 -0.84 1.40
N ARG A 348 -36.43 -0.58 0.97
CA ARG A 348 -36.10 -0.24 -0.43
C ARG A 348 -35.64 -1.43 -1.28
N GLY A 349 -35.28 -2.55 -0.65
CA GLY A 349 -34.79 -3.72 -1.37
C GLY A 349 -33.50 -3.45 -2.14
N TYR A 350 -32.61 -2.62 -1.59
CA TYR A 350 -31.33 -2.28 -2.21
C TYR A 350 -30.31 -3.40 -2.12
N GLY A 351 -30.33 -4.17 -1.03
CA GLY A 351 -29.45 -5.33 -0.85
C GLY A 351 -27.98 -4.94 -0.68
N VAL A 352 -27.70 -3.81 -0.01
CA VAL A 352 -26.32 -3.39 0.31
C VAL A 352 -25.71 -4.42 1.26
N ARG A 353 -24.61 -5.04 0.82
CA ARG A 353 -23.88 -6.06 1.57
C ARG A 353 -22.81 -5.46 2.47
N TYR A 354 -21.97 -4.55 1.97
CA TYR A 354 -20.78 -4.09 2.67
C TYR A 354 -21.04 -2.82 3.50
N TRP A 355 -20.86 -2.94 4.82
CA TRP A 355 -21.02 -1.85 5.77
C TRP A 355 -19.75 -1.65 6.62
N GLU A 356 -19.18 -0.46 6.55
CA GLU A 356 -18.05 -0.03 7.36
C GLU A 356 -18.57 0.77 8.57
N ILE A 357 -18.09 0.48 9.78
CA ILE A 357 -18.44 1.25 10.98
C ILE A 357 -17.30 2.21 11.29
N GLY A 358 -17.57 3.51 11.23
CA GLY A 358 -16.58 4.55 11.51
C GLY A 358 -15.63 4.82 10.35
N ASN A 359 -14.73 5.79 10.52
CA ASN A 359 -13.64 6.08 9.60
C ASN A 359 -12.37 6.51 10.39
N GLU A 360 -11.24 5.84 10.15
CA GLU A 360 -9.92 6.19 10.73
C GLU A 360 -9.89 6.32 12.26
N ASN A 361 -10.66 5.50 12.98
CA ASN A 361 -10.82 5.61 14.44
C ASN A 361 -9.52 5.31 15.24
N ASP A 362 -8.50 4.76 14.59
CA ASP A 362 -7.19 4.45 15.14
C ASP A 362 -6.16 5.60 15.01
N LEU A 363 -6.51 6.70 14.32
CA LEU A 363 -5.63 7.87 14.22
C LEU A 363 -5.51 8.60 15.55
N LYS A 364 -4.29 9.06 15.87
CA LYS A 364 -3.97 9.75 17.13
C LYS A 364 -4.98 10.86 17.49
N LYS A 365 -5.37 11.68 16.51
CA LYS A 365 -6.33 12.80 16.69
C LYS A 365 -7.73 12.32 17.11
N ILE A 366 -8.15 11.15 16.64
CA ILE A 366 -9.50 10.58 16.91
C ILE A 366 -9.50 9.82 18.23
N ARG A 367 -8.37 9.22 18.62
CA ARG A 367 -8.23 8.53 19.93
C ARG A 367 -8.42 9.45 21.14
N GLU A 368 -8.32 10.76 20.95
CA GLU A 368 -8.64 11.77 21.97
C GLU A 368 -10.17 11.96 22.13
N THR A 369 -10.95 11.57 21.13
CA THR A 369 -12.44 11.62 21.13
C THR A 369 -13.07 10.31 21.56
N ILE A 370 -12.57 9.18 21.07
CA ILE A 370 -13.04 7.82 21.40
C ILE A 370 -11.85 6.89 21.60
N SER A 371 -11.79 6.20 22.74
CA SER A 371 -10.72 5.22 23.00
C SER A 371 -10.88 3.98 22.12
N LYS A 372 -9.79 3.20 21.94
CA LYS A 372 -9.83 1.92 21.21
C LYS A 372 -10.90 1.00 21.79
N GLU A 373 -10.92 0.84 23.10
CA GLU A 373 -11.83 -0.07 23.81
C GLU A 373 -13.29 0.38 23.66
N GLU A 374 -13.54 1.68 23.72
CA GLU A 374 -14.88 2.26 23.53
C GLU A 374 -15.35 2.12 22.07
N TYR A 375 -14.46 2.32 21.10
CA TYR A 375 -14.75 2.12 19.68
C TYR A 375 -15.05 0.66 19.37
N LEU A 376 -14.23 -0.29 19.84
CA LEU A 376 -14.47 -1.73 19.62
C LEU A 376 -15.78 -2.18 20.28
N ALA A 377 -16.09 -1.68 21.48
CA ALA A 377 -17.37 -1.95 22.15
C ALA A 377 -18.55 -1.40 21.37
N LEU A 378 -18.45 -0.16 20.87
CA LEU A 378 -19.49 0.44 20.03
C LEU A 378 -19.67 -0.34 18.72
N ALA A 379 -18.59 -0.62 17.99
CA ALA A 379 -18.67 -1.30 16.71
C ALA A 379 -19.26 -2.70 16.83
N ARG A 380 -18.96 -3.42 17.92
CA ARG A 380 -19.63 -4.68 18.26
C ARG A 380 -21.14 -4.48 18.45
N ASP A 381 -21.54 -3.51 19.27
CA ASP A 381 -22.96 -3.27 19.57
C ASP A 381 -23.74 -2.83 18.30
N MET A 382 -23.13 -1.99 17.46
CA MET A 382 -23.65 -1.59 16.15
C MET A 382 -23.78 -2.79 15.21
N SER A 383 -22.74 -3.61 15.08
CA SER A 383 -22.76 -4.81 14.24
C SER A 383 -23.88 -5.77 14.64
N ILE A 384 -24.05 -6.02 15.95
CA ILE A 384 -25.16 -6.84 16.48
C ILE A 384 -26.51 -6.25 16.10
N ALA A 385 -26.71 -4.94 16.28
CA ALA A 385 -27.97 -4.29 15.97
C ALA A 385 -28.28 -4.31 14.47
N MET A 386 -27.28 -4.05 13.62
CA MET A 386 -27.40 -4.06 12.16
C MET A 386 -27.68 -5.47 11.63
N LYS A 387 -26.92 -6.48 12.06
CA LYS A 387 -27.12 -7.89 11.66
C LYS A 387 -28.43 -8.49 12.18
N ALA A 388 -28.97 -7.97 13.28
CA ALA A 388 -30.31 -8.35 13.74
C ALA A 388 -31.43 -7.89 12.78
N VAL A 389 -31.18 -6.85 11.98
CA VAL A 389 -32.08 -6.40 10.92
C VAL A 389 -31.90 -7.24 9.66
N ASP A 390 -30.66 -7.40 9.20
CA ASP A 390 -30.32 -8.20 8.03
C ASP A 390 -29.01 -8.98 8.28
N PRO A 391 -29.08 -10.29 8.53
CA PRO A 391 -27.90 -11.10 8.83
C PRO A 391 -27.02 -11.37 7.60
N SER A 392 -27.43 -10.97 6.39
CA SER A 392 -26.65 -11.15 5.17
C SER A 392 -25.63 -10.04 4.90
N ILE A 393 -25.68 -8.95 5.66
CA ILE A 393 -24.69 -7.88 5.56
C ILE A 393 -23.34 -8.32 6.14
N GLU A 394 -22.29 -7.69 5.64
CA GLU A 394 -20.93 -7.83 6.10
C GLU A 394 -20.44 -6.53 6.73
N ILE A 395 -19.72 -6.67 7.83
CA ILE A 395 -19.29 -5.55 8.67
C ILE A 395 -17.77 -5.48 8.72
N GLY A 396 -17.24 -4.28 8.50
CA GLY A 396 -15.84 -3.95 8.71
C GLY A 396 -15.67 -2.76 9.66
N LEU A 397 -14.47 -2.64 10.23
CA LEU A 397 -14.11 -1.54 11.12
C LEU A 397 -13.39 -0.45 10.35
N GLY A 398 -13.90 0.77 10.37
CA GLY A 398 -13.25 1.93 9.76
C GLY A 398 -12.03 2.39 10.55
N VAL A 399 -10.90 1.76 10.23
CA VAL A 399 -9.57 2.06 10.76
C VAL A 399 -8.63 2.35 9.60
N PHE A 400 -7.64 3.18 9.84
CA PHE A 400 -6.57 3.45 8.90
C PHE A 400 -5.74 2.18 8.67
N GLY A 401 -5.46 1.41 9.73
CA GLY A 401 -4.77 0.11 9.62
C GLY A 401 -3.30 0.13 10.01
N THR A 402 -2.88 1.19 10.72
CA THR A 402 -1.52 1.33 11.24
C THR A 402 -1.43 0.81 12.69
N ASN A 403 -0.45 1.23 13.50
CA ASN A 403 -0.30 0.83 14.92
C ASN A 403 -0.01 -0.66 15.17
N ASN A 404 0.90 -1.27 14.41
CA ASN A 404 1.31 -2.67 14.56
C ASN A 404 0.13 -3.68 14.51
N GLY A 405 -0.99 -3.29 13.90
CA GLY A 405 -2.18 -4.14 13.77
C GLY A 405 -2.99 -4.33 15.06
N GLU A 406 -2.79 -3.51 16.10
CA GLU A 406 -3.47 -3.69 17.38
C GLU A 406 -5.00 -3.67 17.27
N TYR A 407 -5.56 -2.78 16.44
CA TYR A 407 -7.01 -2.67 16.26
C TYR A 407 -7.58 -3.91 15.60
N TYR A 408 -6.88 -4.48 14.60
CA TYR A 408 -7.32 -5.71 13.93
C TYR A 408 -7.28 -6.90 14.87
N ARG A 409 -6.15 -7.10 15.57
CA ARG A 409 -5.99 -8.18 16.54
C ARG A 409 -7.05 -8.10 17.64
N ASP A 410 -7.22 -6.92 18.23
CA ASP A 410 -8.13 -6.74 19.36
C ASP A 410 -9.60 -6.82 18.90
N ALA A 411 -9.91 -6.43 17.67
CA ALA A 411 -11.22 -6.64 17.06
C ALA A 411 -11.54 -8.14 16.91
N PHE A 412 -10.63 -8.94 16.36
CA PHE A 412 -10.84 -10.39 16.27
C PHE A 412 -10.94 -11.04 17.65
N ALA A 413 -10.23 -10.53 18.66
CA ALA A 413 -10.34 -11.04 20.02
C ALA A 413 -11.67 -10.66 20.70
N PHE A 414 -12.16 -9.44 20.47
CA PHE A 414 -13.29 -8.88 21.20
C PHE A 414 -14.66 -9.13 20.54
N CYS A 415 -14.70 -9.20 19.21
CA CYS A 415 -15.93 -9.41 18.45
C CYS A 415 -15.71 -10.33 17.22
N PRO A 416 -15.17 -11.56 17.41
CA PRO A 416 -14.74 -12.44 16.32
C PRO A 416 -15.82 -12.78 15.30
N ASP A 417 -17.09 -12.87 15.72
CA ASP A 417 -18.22 -13.21 14.84
C ASP A 417 -18.86 -11.99 14.16
N GLN A 418 -18.43 -10.79 14.53
CA GLN A 418 -19.07 -9.54 14.10
C GLN A 418 -18.31 -8.84 12.98
N ILE A 419 -17.03 -9.16 12.77
CA ILE A 419 -16.20 -8.59 11.69
C ILE A 419 -16.08 -9.61 10.56
N ASP A 420 -16.33 -9.15 9.34
CA ASP A 420 -16.36 -9.96 8.12
C ASP A 420 -15.28 -9.53 7.11
N PHE A 421 -14.84 -8.27 7.19
CA PHE A 421 -13.72 -7.76 6.40
C PHE A 421 -12.87 -6.75 7.19
N LEU A 422 -11.60 -6.63 6.81
CA LEU A 422 -10.72 -5.57 7.30
C LEU A 422 -10.73 -4.38 6.36
N VAL A 423 -10.71 -3.19 6.94
CA VAL A 423 -10.52 -1.93 6.20
C VAL A 423 -9.06 -1.51 6.28
N ALA A 424 -8.48 -1.02 5.18
CA ALA A 424 -7.15 -0.42 5.15
C ALA A 424 -7.16 0.91 4.38
N HIS A 425 -6.47 1.93 4.90
CA HIS A 425 -6.25 3.20 4.21
C HIS A 425 -4.79 3.29 3.77
N GLN A 426 -4.54 3.36 2.47
CA GLN A 426 -3.18 3.31 1.91
C GLN A 426 -2.85 4.57 1.12
N TYR A 427 -2.01 5.41 1.70
CA TYR A 427 -1.46 6.58 1.02
C TYR A 427 0.02 6.40 0.72
N LEU A 428 0.51 7.08 -0.31
CA LEU A 428 1.94 7.02 -0.64
C LEU A 428 2.80 7.58 0.50
N SER A 429 3.89 6.88 0.78
CA SER A 429 4.90 7.28 1.77
C SER A 429 6.30 6.93 1.27
N GLY A 430 7.31 7.68 1.69
CA GLY A 430 8.72 7.41 1.40
C GLY A 430 9.24 7.97 0.07
N VAL A 431 8.39 8.66 -0.70
CA VAL A 431 8.74 9.31 -1.97
C VAL A 431 8.05 10.66 -2.05
N HIS A 432 8.76 11.69 -2.50
CA HIS A 432 8.31 13.09 -2.50
C HIS A 432 8.43 13.81 -3.84
N ASN A 433 9.16 13.24 -4.81
CA ASN A 433 9.36 13.77 -6.16
C ASN A 433 9.54 12.61 -7.15
N PHE A 434 9.58 12.95 -8.44
CA PHE A 434 9.65 11.95 -9.51
C PHE A 434 10.98 11.18 -9.50
N GLU A 435 12.09 11.82 -9.11
CA GLU A 435 13.41 11.21 -9.06
C GLU A 435 13.50 10.13 -7.96
N GLU A 436 12.98 10.43 -6.77
CA GLU A 436 12.83 9.46 -5.67
C GLU A 436 11.92 8.30 -6.09
N TYR A 437 10.83 8.58 -6.81
CA TYR A 437 9.94 7.56 -7.32
C TYR A 437 10.62 6.62 -8.33
N GLY A 438 11.34 7.21 -9.29
CA GLY A 438 12.01 6.48 -10.36
C GLY A 438 13.16 5.58 -9.87
N SER A 439 13.72 5.89 -8.70
CA SER A 439 14.76 5.10 -8.05
C SER A 439 14.24 4.15 -6.96
N SER A 440 12.97 4.28 -6.56
CA SER A 440 12.38 3.50 -5.48
C SER A 440 11.90 2.12 -5.94
N GLU A 441 12.32 1.09 -5.20
CA GLU A 441 11.88 -0.30 -5.35
C GLU A 441 10.68 -0.66 -4.47
N ALA A 442 10.18 0.27 -3.66
CA ALA A 442 9.07 0.03 -2.73
C ALA A 442 7.78 -0.38 -3.45
N THR A 443 6.91 -1.10 -2.72
CA THR A 443 5.59 -1.52 -3.22
C THR A 443 4.51 -0.47 -2.94
N PHE A 444 4.74 0.40 -1.95
CA PHE A 444 3.84 1.46 -1.50
C PHE A 444 2.48 0.96 -0.96
N ILE A 445 2.40 -0.29 -0.49
CA ILE A 445 1.16 -0.94 -0.04
C ILE A 445 1.28 -1.55 1.37
N GLY A 446 2.20 -1.06 2.20
CA GLY A 446 2.54 -1.66 3.50
C GLY A 446 1.39 -1.77 4.50
N VAL A 447 0.36 -0.91 4.42
CA VAL A 447 -0.84 -0.99 5.27
C VAL A 447 -1.72 -2.15 4.83
N ILE A 448 -1.83 -2.39 3.52
CA ILE A 448 -2.59 -3.52 2.96
C ILE A 448 -1.88 -4.84 3.31
N GLU A 449 -0.56 -4.89 3.17
CA GLU A 449 0.25 -6.03 3.62
C GLU A 449 0.06 -6.27 5.12
N ASN A 450 -0.05 -5.22 5.93
CA ASN A 450 -0.33 -5.34 7.36
C ASN A 450 -1.70 -5.95 7.64
N ALA A 451 -2.75 -5.54 6.92
CA ALA A 451 -4.08 -6.13 7.06
C ALA A 451 -4.06 -7.63 6.76
N ILE A 452 -3.39 -8.05 5.68
CA ILE A 452 -3.21 -9.47 5.33
C ILE A 452 -2.49 -10.24 6.44
N ARG A 453 -1.36 -9.71 6.94
CA ARG A 453 -0.63 -10.32 8.07
C ARG A 453 -1.50 -10.47 9.31
N GLN A 454 -2.37 -9.50 9.60
CA GLN A 454 -3.24 -9.57 10.78
C GLN A 454 -4.40 -10.54 10.61
N ILE A 455 -4.89 -10.77 9.40
CA ILE A 455 -5.83 -11.88 9.13
C ILE A 455 -5.15 -13.21 9.47
N GLU A 456 -3.92 -13.42 8.99
CA GLU A 456 -3.18 -14.66 9.22
C GLU A 456 -2.80 -14.88 10.68
N ALA A 457 -2.43 -13.80 11.38
CA ALA A 457 -1.98 -13.87 12.76
C ALA A 457 -3.13 -13.91 13.78
N SER A 458 -4.26 -13.26 13.49
CA SER A 458 -5.26 -12.92 14.51
C SER A 458 -6.69 -13.35 14.18
N ALA A 459 -7.03 -13.62 12.90
CA ALA A 459 -8.38 -14.08 12.58
C ALA A 459 -8.61 -15.52 13.09
N PRO A 460 -9.85 -15.90 13.45
CA PRO A 460 -10.17 -17.28 13.75
C PRO A 460 -9.76 -18.21 12.60
N ALA A 461 -9.04 -19.30 12.90
CA ALA A 461 -8.42 -20.15 11.88
C ALA A 461 -9.41 -20.71 10.83
N ASN A 462 -10.67 -20.92 11.22
CA ASN A 462 -11.74 -21.38 10.33
C ASN A 462 -12.38 -20.26 9.48
N ARG A 463 -12.06 -18.99 9.75
CA ARG A 463 -12.58 -17.81 9.03
C ARG A 463 -11.51 -17.05 8.25
N ALA A 464 -10.21 -17.26 8.51
CA ALA A 464 -9.14 -16.45 7.94
C ALA A 464 -9.14 -16.37 6.40
N SER A 465 -9.57 -17.43 5.70
CA SER A 465 -9.71 -17.42 4.24
C SER A 465 -10.96 -16.69 3.72
N GLU A 466 -11.93 -16.42 4.60
CA GLU A 466 -13.19 -15.74 4.28
C GLU A 466 -13.10 -14.23 4.52
N ILE A 467 -12.13 -13.76 5.34
CA ILE A 467 -11.98 -12.34 5.64
C ILE A 467 -11.36 -11.61 4.45
N GLU A 468 -12.16 -10.75 3.83
CA GLU A 468 -11.71 -9.84 2.77
C GLU A 468 -10.97 -8.62 3.34
N VAL A 469 -10.18 -7.96 2.49
CA VAL A 469 -9.62 -6.63 2.76
C VAL A 469 -10.24 -5.65 1.79
N LEU A 470 -10.94 -4.65 2.32
CA LEU A 470 -11.45 -3.51 1.56
C LEU A 470 -10.52 -2.32 1.81
N VAL A 471 -9.82 -1.89 0.77
CA VAL A 471 -9.05 -0.66 0.81
C VAL A 471 -10.04 0.47 0.51
N THR A 472 -10.53 1.13 1.55
CA THR A 472 -11.64 2.10 1.45
C THR A 472 -11.15 3.52 1.20
N GLU A 473 -9.84 3.75 1.32
CA GLU A 473 -9.15 4.93 0.84
C GLU A 473 -7.75 4.54 0.33
N PHE A 474 -7.43 4.91 -0.89
CA PHE A 474 -6.04 4.90 -1.35
C PHE A 474 -5.73 6.03 -2.31
N GLY A 475 -4.46 6.39 -2.42
CA GLY A 475 -4.02 7.35 -3.44
C GLY A 475 -2.59 7.82 -3.22
N SER A 476 -2.02 8.41 -4.26
CA SER A 476 -0.66 8.93 -4.18
C SER A 476 -0.55 10.23 -3.36
N TYR A 477 -1.66 10.86 -3.03
CA TYR A 477 -1.71 12.02 -2.15
C TYR A 477 -2.17 11.63 -0.74
N SER A 478 -1.38 11.96 0.29
CA SER A 478 -1.82 11.82 1.69
C SER A 478 -2.48 13.12 2.18
N PRO A 479 -3.65 13.06 2.85
CA PRO A 479 -4.24 14.22 3.53
C PRO A 479 -3.30 14.83 4.58
N GLY A 480 -2.63 15.93 4.22
CA GLY A 480 -1.63 16.61 5.06
C GLY A 480 -0.16 16.35 4.68
N GLY A 481 0.10 15.43 3.75
CA GLY A 481 1.40 15.19 3.12
C GLY A 481 1.50 15.97 1.81
N ALA A 482 2.39 16.97 1.78
CA ALA A 482 2.63 17.74 0.57
C ALA A 482 3.67 17.05 -0.31
N TRP A 483 3.30 16.77 -1.56
CA TRP A 483 4.26 16.67 -2.64
C TRP A 483 5.12 17.94 -2.66
N LYS A 484 6.40 17.81 -3.01
CA LYS A 484 7.29 18.96 -3.09
C LYS A 484 7.75 19.16 -4.52
N THR A 485 7.67 20.40 -4.99
CA THR A 485 8.36 20.82 -6.21
C THR A 485 9.88 20.74 -5.99
N PRO A 486 10.71 20.74 -7.06
CA PRO A 486 12.18 20.68 -6.92
C PRO A 486 12.79 21.81 -6.07
N ASP A 487 12.13 22.96 -5.95
CA ASP A 487 12.52 24.09 -5.09
C ASP A 487 11.95 24.01 -3.66
N GLY A 488 11.23 22.92 -3.33
CA GLY A 488 10.75 22.60 -1.99
C GLY A 488 9.37 23.17 -1.62
N ALA A 489 8.66 23.81 -2.55
CA ALA A 489 7.30 24.30 -2.33
C ALA A 489 6.28 23.16 -2.36
N ILE A 490 5.09 23.38 -1.77
CA ILE A 490 4.00 22.39 -1.83
C ILE A 490 3.52 22.27 -3.28
N ASP A 491 3.73 21.10 -3.86
CA ASP A 491 3.22 20.74 -5.17
C ASP A 491 1.75 20.30 -5.07
N ARG A 492 0.92 20.96 -5.87
CA ARG A 492 -0.52 20.73 -5.99
C ARG A 492 -0.90 20.42 -7.44
N ALA A 493 0.03 19.98 -8.26
CA ALA A 493 -0.30 19.48 -9.58
C ALA A 493 -0.99 18.12 -9.47
N ASN A 494 -1.98 17.89 -10.33
CA ASN A 494 -2.48 16.55 -10.64
C ASN A 494 -1.83 16.18 -11.97
N ASP A 495 -0.78 15.36 -11.94
CA ASP A 495 0.13 15.12 -13.07
C ASP A 495 0.42 13.65 -13.31
N ILE A 496 1.12 13.36 -14.41
CA ILE A 496 1.43 11.99 -14.79
C ILE A 496 2.27 11.27 -13.72
N PHE A 497 3.23 11.93 -13.07
CA PHE A 497 4.01 11.34 -11.97
C PHE A 497 3.09 10.78 -10.87
N LYS A 498 2.16 11.59 -10.36
CA LYS A 498 1.23 11.17 -9.30
C LYS A 498 0.30 10.06 -9.78
N SER A 499 -0.09 10.09 -11.05
CA SER A 499 -0.89 9.04 -11.67
C SER A 499 -0.12 7.71 -11.82
N LEU A 500 1.19 7.74 -12.10
CA LEU A 500 2.04 6.55 -12.14
C LEU A 500 2.14 5.91 -10.75
N CYS A 501 2.31 6.72 -9.69
CA CYS A 501 2.31 6.23 -8.32
C CYS A 501 0.97 5.54 -7.97
N THR A 502 -0.15 6.18 -8.30
CA THR A 502 -1.49 5.63 -8.08
C THR A 502 -1.69 4.31 -8.84
N PHE A 503 -1.24 4.24 -10.09
CA PHE A 503 -1.28 2.99 -10.86
C PHE A 503 -0.44 1.90 -10.20
N GLU A 504 0.82 2.19 -9.84
CA GLU A 504 1.74 1.21 -9.24
C GLU A 504 1.17 0.68 -7.91
N MET A 505 0.64 1.55 -7.05
CA MET A 505 -0.04 1.17 -5.81
C MET A 505 -1.24 0.25 -6.07
N LEU A 506 -2.11 0.63 -7.01
CA LEU A 506 -3.27 -0.16 -7.40
C LEU A 506 -2.85 -1.55 -7.90
N ALA A 507 -1.90 -1.60 -8.83
CA ALA A 507 -1.44 -2.84 -9.44
C ALA A 507 -0.74 -3.76 -8.42
N ASN A 508 0.11 -3.22 -7.55
CA ASN A 508 0.76 -3.98 -6.47
C ASN A 508 -0.28 -4.56 -5.52
N ALA A 509 -1.28 -3.78 -5.10
CA ALA A 509 -2.32 -4.25 -4.19
C ALA A 509 -3.21 -5.33 -4.80
N VAL A 510 -3.59 -5.21 -6.08
CA VAL A 510 -4.37 -6.24 -6.78
C VAL A 510 -3.57 -7.55 -6.91
N CYS A 511 -2.25 -7.46 -7.08
CA CYS A 511 -1.34 -8.60 -7.18
C CYS A 511 -1.00 -9.26 -5.82
N LEU A 512 -1.21 -8.57 -4.70
CA LEU A 512 -0.75 -9.00 -3.38
C LEU A 512 -1.42 -10.28 -2.89
N ASP A 513 -2.75 -10.28 -2.76
CA ASP A 513 -3.49 -11.38 -2.16
C ASP A 513 -4.93 -11.46 -2.71
N SER A 514 -5.45 -12.69 -2.83
CA SER A 514 -6.82 -12.96 -3.26
C SER A 514 -7.91 -12.27 -2.43
N ARG A 515 -7.62 -11.97 -1.15
CA ARG A 515 -8.52 -11.33 -0.19
C ARG A 515 -8.69 -9.82 -0.42
N VAL A 516 -7.80 -9.15 -1.17
CA VAL A 516 -7.92 -7.71 -1.45
C VAL A 516 -9.06 -7.45 -2.43
N ARG A 517 -10.25 -7.13 -1.92
CA ARG A 517 -11.51 -7.13 -2.69
C ARG A 517 -11.73 -5.85 -3.50
N PHE A 518 -11.63 -4.70 -2.85
CA PHE A 518 -11.87 -3.38 -3.45
C PHE A 518 -10.77 -2.40 -3.07
N LEU A 519 -10.50 -1.45 -3.96
CA LEU A 519 -9.58 -0.33 -3.79
C LEU A 519 -10.27 0.96 -4.19
N HIS A 520 -10.71 1.74 -3.21
CA HIS A 520 -11.44 2.98 -3.40
C HIS A 520 -10.48 4.16 -3.43
N PHE A 521 -10.30 4.75 -4.61
CA PHE A 521 -9.43 5.90 -4.78
C PHE A 521 -10.00 7.11 -4.04
N TRP A 522 -9.18 7.73 -3.20
CA TRP A 522 -9.47 8.96 -2.50
C TRP A 522 -8.93 10.13 -3.36
N ILE A 523 -9.77 10.92 -4.03
CA ILE A 523 -11.24 10.98 -4.00
C ILE A 523 -11.81 11.44 -5.36
N THR A 524 -13.12 11.29 -5.62
CA THR A 524 -13.80 11.82 -6.82
C THR A 524 -13.56 13.31 -7.04
N HIS A 525 -14.03 14.13 -6.10
CA HIS A 525 -13.86 15.58 -6.03
C HIS A 525 -13.40 16.00 -4.64
N SER A 526 -12.74 17.15 -4.56
CA SER A 526 -12.40 17.73 -3.27
C SER A 526 -13.67 17.91 -2.44
N PRO A 527 -13.71 17.33 -1.22
CA PRO A 527 -14.82 17.57 -0.31
C PRO A 527 -14.65 18.93 0.39
N TRP A 528 -13.48 19.56 0.27
CA TRP A 528 -13.14 20.78 0.96
C TRP A 528 -13.39 22.01 0.08
N GLY A 529 -14.36 22.82 0.50
CA GLY A 529 -14.72 24.07 -0.17
C GLY A 529 -15.82 23.92 -1.20
N ASP A 530 -16.35 25.06 -1.62
CA ASP A 530 -17.37 25.17 -2.68
C ASP A 530 -16.89 24.45 -3.96
N PRO A 531 -17.72 23.59 -4.59
CA PRO A 531 -17.43 22.93 -5.86
C PRO A 531 -16.90 23.88 -6.96
N ALA A 532 -17.25 25.17 -6.91
CA ALA A 532 -16.73 26.19 -7.84
C ALA A 532 -15.25 26.59 -7.59
N ASN A 533 -14.65 26.21 -6.46
CA ASN A 533 -13.26 26.51 -6.08
C ASN A 533 -12.49 25.22 -5.75
N ALA A 534 -12.68 24.18 -6.57
CA ALA A 534 -12.17 22.85 -6.29
C ALA A 534 -10.63 22.80 -6.22
N ARG A 535 -10.16 22.00 -5.26
CA ARG A 535 -8.76 21.66 -5.08
C ARG A 535 -8.46 20.35 -5.82
N ASP A 536 -8.03 20.44 -7.07
CA ASP A 536 -7.98 19.28 -7.99
C ASP A 536 -6.77 18.35 -7.83
N TYR A 537 -5.86 18.64 -6.93
CA TYR A 537 -4.56 17.96 -6.84
C TYR A 537 -4.61 16.47 -6.45
N ALA A 538 -5.68 16.03 -5.78
CA ALA A 538 -5.87 14.63 -5.40
C ALA A 538 -7.09 13.99 -6.09
N ASN A 539 -7.80 14.75 -6.93
CA ASN A 539 -9.10 14.35 -7.43
C ASN A 539 -8.98 13.39 -8.62
N ALA A 540 -9.90 12.45 -8.73
CA ALA A 540 -10.08 11.66 -9.94
C ALA A 540 -10.74 12.49 -11.06
N LEU A 541 -11.57 13.47 -10.68
CA LEU A 541 -12.41 14.25 -11.58
C LEU A 541 -12.24 15.76 -11.39
N SER A 542 -12.33 16.49 -12.51
CA SER A 542 -12.49 17.95 -12.51
C SER A 542 -13.90 18.35 -12.10
N PRO A 543 -14.17 19.63 -11.78
CA PRO A 543 -15.53 20.14 -11.54
C PRO A 543 -16.54 19.83 -12.66
N GLU A 544 -16.09 19.57 -13.88
CA GLU A 544 -16.95 19.22 -15.02
C GLU A 544 -17.13 17.71 -15.19
N ASN A 545 -16.69 16.89 -14.22
CA ASN A 545 -16.63 15.42 -14.27
C ASN A 545 -15.68 14.86 -15.34
N ARG A 546 -14.67 15.62 -15.80
CA ARG A 546 -13.62 15.10 -16.71
C ARG A 546 -12.54 14.38 -15.91
N LEU A 547 -12.01 13.26 -16.44
CA LEU A 547 -10.93 12.52 -15.81
C LEU A 547 -9.66 13.38 -15.74
N LEU A 548 -9.18 13.61 -14.52
CA LEU A 548 -7.85 14.14 -14.25
C LEU A 548 -6.81 12.99 -14.32
N PRO A 549 -5.50 13.28 -14.33
CA PRO A 549 -4.46 12.23 -14.43
C PRO A 549 -4.62 11.09 -13.43
N GLN A 550 -5.01 11.37 -12.18
CA GLN A 550 -5.31 10.32 -11.19
C GLN A 550 -6.47 9.41 -11.60
N GLY A 551 -7.59 9.97 -12.07
CA GLY A 551 -8.73 9.19 -12.58
C GLY A 551 -8.37 8.42 -13.85
N ARG A 552 -7.49 8.99 -14.69
CA ARG A 552 -6.95 8.33 -15.87
C ARG A 552 -6.13 7.09 -15.51
N ALA A 553 -5.34 7.12 -14.43
CA ALA A 553 -4.61 5.93 -13.98
C ALA A 553 -5.54 4.76 -13.64
N LEU A 554 -6.69 5.04 -13.00
CA LEU A 554 -7.71 4.02 -12.71
C LEU A 554 -8.26 3.40 -14.00
N GLN A 555 -8.60 4.26 -14.99
CA GLN A 555 -9.06 3.80 -16.30
C GLN A 555 -8.02 2.92 -16.99
N VAL A 556 -6.76 3.36 -17.05
CA VAL A 556 -5.68 2.63 -17.74
C VAL A 556 -5.48 1.23 -17.16
N PHE A 557 -5.68 1.07 -15.85
CA PHE A 557 -5.67 -0.25 -15.22
C PHE A 557 -6.95 -1.04 -15.55
N ALA A 558 -8.13 -0.50 -15.23
CA ALA A 558 -9.40 -1.21 -15.33
C ALA A 558 -9.80 -1.58 -16.77
N GLN A 559 -9.37 -0.80 -17.77
CA GLN A 559 -9.71 -1.02 -19.18
C GLN A 559 -9.19 -2.35 -19.74
N PHE A 560 -8.04 -2.83 -19.25
CA PHE A 560 -7.41 -4.07 -19.71
C PHE A 560 -7.32 -5.15 -18.64
N LEU A 561 -8.00 -4.94 -17.51
CA LEU A 561 -8.15 -5.98 -16.50
C LEU A 561 -9.05 -7.09 -17.03
N LEU A 562 -8.54 -8.32 -17.03
CA LEU A 562 -9.27 -9.52 -17.46
C LEU A 562 -9.74 -10.31 -16.23
N ASP A 563 -9.75 -11.64 -16.31
CA ASP A 563 -10.33 -12.50 -15.27
C ASP A 563 -9.37 -12.70 -14.08
N GLY A 564 -8.07 -12.45 -14.27
CA GLY A 564 -7.04 -12.73 -13.28
C GLY A 564 -5.72 -12.04 -13.58
N MET A 565 -4.88 -11.87 -12.56
CA MET A 565 -3.48 -11.47 -12.70
C MET A 565 -2.60 -12.70 -12.91
N VAL A 566 -1.56 -12.57 -13.72
CA VAL A 566 -0.58 -13.64 -14.02
C VAL A 566 0.82 -13.18 -13.66
N GLN A 567 1.74 -14.13 -13.50
CA GLN A 567 3.11 -13.82 -13.13
C GLN A 567 3.81 -12.93 -14.17
N ALA A 568 4.31 -11.79 -13.70
CA ALA A 568 5.16 -10.85 -14.43
C ALA A 568 6.41 -10.57 -13.57
N PRO A 569 7.57 -10.25 -14.19
CA PRO A 569 8.80 -10.06 -13.46
C PRO A 569 8.80 -8.71 -12.73
N ARG A 570 9.35 -8.68 -11.52
CA ARG A 570 9.80 -7.43 -10.91
C ARG A 570 11.14 -7.07 -11.53
N VAL A 571 11.13 -6.11 -12.45
CA VAL A 571 12.35 -5.59 -13.10
C VAL A 571 12.96 -4.54 -12.17
N ALA A 572 14.23 -4.70 -11.79
CA ALA A 572 14.93 -3.70 -11.00
C ALA A 572 15.09 -2.39 -11.80
N GLY A 573 15.02 -1.25 -11.11
CA GLY A 573 15.14 0.07 -11.73
C GLY A 573 13.80 0.62 -12.20
N PRO A 574 13.75 1.43 -13.29
CA PRO A 574 12.60 2.28 -13.55
C PRO A 574 11.41 1.56 -14.17
N LEU A 575 11.50 0.27 -14.48
CA LEU A 575 10.42 -0.48 -15.12
C LEU A 575 9.57 -1.27 -14.12
N ARG A 576 8.25 -1.20 -14.26
CA ARG A 576 7.31 -2.10 -13.56
C ARG A 576 6.46 -2.83 -14.60
N VAL A 577 6.25 -4.12 -14.38
CA VAL A 577 5.50 -4.97 -15.31
C VAL A 577 4.39 -5.69 -14.56
N TYR A 578 3.19 -5.60 -15.10
CA TYR A 578 2.01 -6.32 -14.60
C TYR A 578 1.32 -6.99 -15.77
N ALA A 579 0.64 -8.10 -15.52
CA ALA A 579 -0.08 -8.79 -16.57
C ALA A 579 -1.39 -9.40 -16.07
N SER A 580 -2.40 -9.39 -16.92
CA SER A 580 -3.70 -10.00 -16.70
C SER A 580 -4.07 -10.88 -17.88
N ALA A 581 -4.67 -12.04 -17.62
CA ALA A 581 -5.06 -13.00 -18.64
C ALA A 581 -6.53 -13.41 -18.47
N SER A 582 -7.18 -13.80 -19.56
CA SER A 582 -8.47 -14.48 -19.47
C SER A 582 -8.28 -15.93 -19.04
N THR A 583 -9.25 -16.44 -18.28
CA THR A 583 -9.27 -17.82 -17.78
C THR A 583 -9.25 -18.88 -18.89
N ASP A 584 -9.76 -18.55 -20.07
CA ASP A 584 -9.71 -19.41 -21.26
C ASP A 584 -8.37 -19.33 -22.03
N GLY A 585 -7.42 -18.49 -21.57
CA GLY A 585 -6.09 -18.33 -22.16
C GLY A 585 -6.07 -17.68 -23.54
N LYS A 586 -7.17 -17.03 -23.97
CA LYS A 586 -7.28 -16.40 -25.30
C LYS A 586 -6.91 -14.93 -25.33
N ARG A 587 -6.94 -14.25 -24.19
CA ARG A 587 -6.61 -12.82 -24.07
C ARG A 587 -5.51 -12.61 -23.04
N LEU A 588 -4.63 -11.66 -23.33
CA LEU A 588 -3.54 -11.24 -22.45
C LEU A 588 -3.39 -9.72 -22.53
N SER A 589 -3.21 -9.09 -21.39
CA SER A 589 -2.89 -7.67 -21.28
C SER A 589 -1.65 -7.51 -20.41
N VAL A 590 -0.67 -6.74 -20.89
CA VAL A 590 0.59 -6.48 -20.19
C VAL A 590 0.77 -4.97 -20.07
N TRP A 591 0.85 -4.47 -18.83
CA TRP A 591 1.21 -3.10 -18.53
C TRP A 591 2.70 -3.00 -18.23
N MET A 592 3.37 -2.04 -18.85
CA MET A 592 4.76 -1.68 -18.57
C MET A 592 4.81 -0.20 -18.21
N LEU A 593 5.17 0.09 -16.97
CA LEU A 593 5.39 1.46 -16.51
C LEU A 593 6.84 1.81 -16.73
N ASN A 594 7.10 2.99 -17.29
CA ASN A 594 8.41 3.61 -17.29
C ASN A 594 8.43 4.77 -16.31
N LYS A 595 9.08 4.57 -15.16
CA LYS A 595 9.23 5.53 -14.07
C LYS A 595 10.47 6.42 -14.24
N SER A 596 11.12 6.43 -15.40
CA SER A 596 12.29 7.28 -15.67
C SER A 596 11.95 8.48 -16.55
N GLY A 597 12.80 9.50 -16.48
CA GLY A 597 12.76 10.65 -17.39
C GLY A 597 13.34 10.37 -18.78
N ALA A 598 13.70 9.12 -19.08
CA ALA A 598 14.26 8.69 -20.35
C ALA A 598 13.41 7.59 -20.99
N GLU A 599 13.45 7.46 -22.31
CA GLU A 599 12.84 6.32 -22.99
C GLU A 599 13.57 5.03 -22.58
N GLN A 600 12.81 3.95 -22.41
CA GLN A 600 13.36 2.61 -22.17
C GLN A 600 12.99 1.70 -23.32
N SER A 601 13.92 0.87 -23.78
CA SER A 601 13.65 -0.19 -24.74
C SER A 601 13.38 -1.49 -24.00
N ALA A 602 12.32 -2.21 -24.36
CA ALA A 602 11.93 -3.48 -23.75
C ALA A 602 11.68 -4.56 -24.80
N ALA A 603 12.09 -5.79 -24.51
CA ALA A 603 11.83 -6.96 -25.33
C ALA A 603 10.89 -7.91 -24.56
N LEU A 604 9.60 -7.89 -24.89
CA LEU A 604 8.54 -8.62 -24.17
C LEU A 604 8.34 -10.03 -24.75
N ALA A 605 8.79 -11.04 -24.01
CA ALA A 605 8.51 -12.45 -24.27
C ALA A 605 7.27 -12.94 -23.50
N LEU A 606 6.47 -13.78 -24.15
CA LEU A 606 5.20 -14.31 -23.64
C LEU A 606 5.29 -15.83 -23.49
N GLU A 607 5.53 -16.32 -22.28
CA GLU A 607 5.55 -17.76 -21.97
C GLU A 607 4.13 -18.27 -21.71
N GLY A 608 3.77 -19.42 -22.28
CA GLY A 608 2.48 -20.06 -22.08
C GLY A 608 1.29 -19.37 -22.76
N PHE A 609 1.53 -18.38 -23.64
CA PHE A 609 0.52 -17.76 -24.49
C PHE A 609 0.62 -18.28 -25.93
N ASP A 610 0.41 -19.57 -26.14
CA ASP A 610 0.74 -20.20 -27.43
C ASP A 610 -0.23 -19.85 -28.57
N GLY A 611 0.31 -19.74 -29.79
CA GLY A 611 -0.46 -19.49 -31.02
C GLY A 611 -0.28 -18.08 -31.58
N ALA A 612 -0.77 -17.86 -32.80
CA ALA A 612 -0.81 -16.51 -33.34
C ALA A 612 -1.82 -15.66 -32.56
N ALA A 613 -1.48 -14.40 -32.33
CA ALA A 613 -2.34 -13.43 -31.67
C ALA A 613 -2.20 -12.08 -32.36
N SER A 614 -3.26 -11.29 -32.34
CA SER A 614 -3.23 -9.89 -32.76
C SER A 614 -3.75 -8.98 -31.66
N GLY A 615 -3.39 -7.71 -31.72
CA GLY A 615 -3.68 -6.81 -30.63
C GLY A 615 -3.29 -5.36 -30.88
N GLN A 616 -3.36 -4.59 -29.82
CA GLN A 616 -3.10 -3.15 -29.85
C GLN A 616 -2.10 -2.76 -28.78
N ILE A 617 -1.29 -1.76 -29.11
CA ILE A 617 -0.43 -1.04 -28.18
C ILE A 617 -1.14 0.25 -27.83
N TRP A 618 -1.28 0.51 -26.53
CA TRP A 618 -1.78 1.76 -26.00
C TRP A 618 -0.71 2.43 -25.16
N THR A 619 -0.67 3.75 -25.18
CA THR A 619 0.30 4.53 -24.41
C THR A 619 -0.40 5.64 -23.66
N TYR A 620 -0.07 5.74 -22.37
CA TYR A 620 -0.36 6.87 -21.51
C TYR A 620 0.94 7.61 -21.21
N ALA A 621 1.12 8.81 -21.79
CA ALA A 621 2.36 9.58 -21.68
C ALA A 621 2.08 11.09 -21.85
N GLY A 622 2.93 11.92 -21.26
CA GLY A 622 2.90 13.38 -21.41
C GLY A 622 4.25 13.94 -21.87
N ASP A 623 4.37 15.27 -21.90
CA ASP A 623 5.59 16.00 -22.28
C ASP A 623 6.70 15.95 -21.20
N GLY A 624 6.45 15.25 -20.10
CA GLY A 624 7.37 15.06 -18.97
C GLY A 624 6.65 14.56 -17.72
N PRO A 625 7.37 14.29 -16.63
CA PRO A 625 6.79 13.71 -15.41
C PRO A 625 5.78 14.61 -14.69
N TYR A 626 5.82 15.91 -14.94
CA TYR A 626 4.93 16.90 -14.31
C TYR A 626 3.83 17.41 -15.27
N ASP A 627 3.59 16.70 -16.37
CA ASP A 627 2.50 17.03 -17.30
C ASP A 627 1.13 16.76 -16.65
N THR A 628 0.24 17.75 -16.69
CA THR A 628 -1.11 17.71 -16.13
C THR A 628 -2.17 17.31 -17.16
N ASN A 629 -1.79 17.20 -18.43
CA ASN A 629 -2.66 16.76 -19.52
C ASN A 629 -2.01 15.67 -20.39
N PRO A 630 -1.56 14.55 -19.79
CA PRO A 630 -0.99 13.42 -20.54
C PRO A 630 -2.01 12.81 -21.50
N ALA A 631 -1.52 12.38 -22.66
CA ALA A 631 -2.31 11.72 -23.69
C ALA A 631 -2.50 10.23 -23.38
N TRP A 632 -3.72 9.73 -23.59
CA TRP A 632 -4.06 8.31 -23.52
C TRP A 632 -4.69 7.85 -24.83
N GLY A 633 -4.13 6.82 -25.45
CA GLY A 633 -4.70 6.28 -26.69
C GLY A 633 -3.91 5.13 -27.29
N GLN A 634 -4.48 4.55 -28.35
CA GLN A 634 -3.83 3.53 -29.16
C GLN A 634 -2.70 4.17 -29.97
N THR A 635 -1.51 3.57 -29.91
CA THR A 635 -0.28 4.06 -30.56
C THR A 635 0.29 3.08 -31.58
N GLY A 636 -0.16 1.82 -31.56
CA GLY A 636 0.29 0.80 -32.50
C GLY A 636 -0.61 -0.43 -32.50
N ALA A 637 -0.32 -1.34 -33.43
CA ALA A 637 -0.91 -2.67 -33.51
C ALA A 637 0.19 -3.72 -33.36
N VAL A 638 -0.18 -4.91 -32.88
CA VAL A 638 0.74 -6.05 -32.76
C VAL A 638 0.12 -7.24 -33.50
N ASP A 639 0.88 -7.83 -34.42
CA ASP A 639 0.63 -9.17 -34.94
C ASP A 639 1.77 -10.06 -34.48
N TRP A 640 1.46 -11.00 -33.58
CA TRP A 640 2.45 -11.82 -32.88
C TRP A 640 2.27 -13.30 -33.23
N SER A 641 3.36 -13.98 -33.55
CA SER A 641 3.38 -15.41 -33.88
C SER A 641 4.48 -16.19 -33.16
N GLY A 642 5.05 -15.60 -32.11
CA GLY A 642 6.18 -16.11 -31.35
C GLY A 642 7.35 -15.11 -31.29
N GLY A 643 8.26 -15.32 -30.34
CA GLY A 643 9.41 -14.44 -30.09
C GLY A 643 9.08 -13.20 -29.25
N PRO A 644 10.09 -12.38 -28.90
CA PRO A 644 9.88 -11.14 -28.17
C PRO A 644 9.17 -10.07 -29.01
N ILE A 645 8.39 -9.21 -28.36
CA ILE A 645 7.82 -7.97 -28.92
C ILE A 645 8.72 -6.82 -28.46
N ASP A 646 9.39 -6.17 -29.41
CA ASP A 646 10.21 -4.99 -29.12
C ASP A 646 9.36 -3.73 -28.97
N LEU A 647 9.57 -3.02 -27.87
CA LEU A 647 8.79 -1.86 -27.47
C LEU A 647 9.69 -0.70 -27.07
N ALA A 648 9.33 0.50 -27.53
CA ALA A 648 9.85 1.76 -27.00
C ALA A 648 8.85 2.28 -25.96
N LEU A 649 9.31 2.42 -24.71
CA LEU A 649 8.51 2.88 -23.58
C LEU A 649 8.85 4.35 -23.32
N PRO A 650 7.96 5.31 -23.63
CA PRO A 650 8.24 6.73 -23.46
C PRO A 650 8.62 7.08 -22.01
N PRO A 651 9.34 8.19 -21.76
CA PRO A 651 9.56 8.69 -20.41
C PRO A 651 8.25 8.85 -19.63
N ALA A 652 8.28 8.60 -18.32
CA ALA A 652 7.17 8.82 -17.40
C ALA A 652 5.81 8.33 -17.97
N SER A 653 5.72 7.04 -18.31
CA SER A 653 4.59 6.52 -19.09
C SER A 653 4.08 5.16 -18.63
N ILE A 654 2.92 4.78 -19.16
CA ILE A 654 2.39 3.42 -19.12
C ILE A 654 2.14 2.97 -20.55
N THR A 655 2.75 1.85 -20.95
CA THR A 655 2.46 1.17 -22.21
C THR A 655 1.69 -0.11 -21.94
N VAL A 656 0.61 -0.33 -22.67
CA VAL A 656 -0.22 -1.54 -22.56
C VAL A 656 -0.20 -2.30 -23.87
N VAL A 657 0.19 -3.57 -23.82
CA VAL A 657 0.05 -4.52 -24.94
C VAL A 657 -1.15 -5.41 -24.64
N SER A 658 -2.19 -5.32 -25.47
CA SER A 658 -3.42 -6.12 -25.32
C SER A 658 -3.59 -7.04 -26.53
N LEU A 659 -3.54 -8.35 -26.30
CA LEU A 659 -3.54 -9.40 -27.33
C LEU A 659 -4.76 -10.32 -27.22
N ALA A 660 -5.19 -10.84 -28.37
CA ALA A 660 -6.20 -11.89 -28.50
C ALA A 660 -5.80 -12.89 -29.60
N LYS A 661 -6.10 -14.18 -29.38
CA LYS A 661 -5.86 -15.28 -30.33
C LYS A 661 -6.96 -15.42 -31.38
#